data_AF-A0A517YCZ6-F1
#
_entry.id   AF-A0A517YCZ6-F1
#
_cell.length_a   1.000
_cell.length_b   1.000
_cell.length_c   1.000
_cell.angle_alpha   90.00
_cell.angle_beta   90.00
_cell.angle_gamma   90.00
#
_symmetry.space_group_name_H-M   'P 1'
#
loop_
_entity.id
_entity.type
_entity.pdbx_description
1 polymer ?
#
loop_
_entity_poly.entity_id
_entity_poly.type
_entity_poly.pdbx_seq_one_letter_code
_entity_poly.pdbx_strand_id
1 'polypeptide(L)'
;MLKHPCQGWSWLFLLGLTSSLLAADTPPAAPVPAVVMPPAAPLQVYQRTTLPVSHPYQKALRDYLSTLVAKDFEHGVTEKFGTPPFDGDIEQQYRHHLLSLMGQPLIGTKRGAPAVNAPARLFTLSEIETPAGVMRPPLFPEPVAFLVRWNYAGNPYYQSRAMKLRAFVFLSIQMTMLDDQIEHAPEVNGASRPDWISPTLIMLAYSFPAVRDVLPEPVQEAYRVGLRKLAQRVLDWGPLGEEPNLEVCSPLALWYVSETLKDPAFSKATEAYARRFFTDPQFVHPAGYFVDRGGIDLGYAGQTNFFATWLALASKWPFAIDFVERSHRLRAHVILPEPDGKTQVGPSHFQTRYSADASRDQWEWGSYRNAAAALVTDEAVHLTKLPAPAEMAGAAQRRASVFQAQINENAYKPMGAGMLRNDEITSHPWQFRMFQSYNFPAMVNYGFDHYPVGAYAHRAELEQKNSPLLKSPFLRDETFVRDFGQAFTVARLKPYAAIVHSGAVAEPQLAAGRTMFPGFYGFGGGQLSAFWTPATGSVLLGRRGGLTREKSFDNLEEWRQWPIHAVSGVRANGKIFTSARILKPDVTSNVQPDRGVVRVSGQIPRGLDGQPKALDGRVDYARTFTIEPDALTVETTIKTSQQDTFVEMVETLPVFLRDAQSQASVQPTTIEFRQEGKWEPASASWSNKVTAVRLSRFTGAVVVEFDRARRLKLSPQDWNDTYLSRAACRNVLIDLIENNDQPTVLANASVRYRIQPEN
;
A
#
# COMPACT_ATOMS: atom_id res chain seq x y z
N MET A 1 17.00 -17.07 -24.35
CA MET A 1 17.04 -17.12 -22.88
C MET A 1 16.39 -15.86 -22.34
N LEU A 2 15.16 -15.97 -21.83
CA LEU A 2 14.42 -15.02 -20.97
C LEU A 2 12.98 -15.56 -20.94
N LYS A 3 12.74 -16.56 -20.07
CA LYS A 3 11.41 -17.09 -19.74
C LYS A 3 11.13 -16.74 -18.28
N HIS A 4 10.60 -15.55 -18.05
CA HIS A 4 9.87 -15.22 -16.82
C HIS A 4 8.62 -14.44 -17.23
N PRO A 5 7.43 -15.06 -17.25
CA PRO A 5 6.20 -14.29 -17.37
C PRO A 5 5.93 -13.61 -16.03
N CYS A 6 5.64 -12.31 -16.07
CA CYS A 6 5.00 -11.58 -14.98
C CYS A 6 3.63 -12.22 -14.68
N GLN A 7 3.60 -13.25 -13.83
CA GLN A 7 2.37 -13.75 -13.23
C GLN A 7 1.96 -12.81 -12.10
N GLY A 8 1.32 -11.71 -12.51
CA GLY A 8 0.72 -10.76 -11.60
C GLY A 8 -0.79 -10.98 -11.47
N TRP A 9 -1.20 -11.66 -10.39
CA TRP A 9 -2.49 -11.54 -9.69
C TRP A 9 -3.75 -11.78 -10.53
N SER A 10 -4.32 -12.98 -10.40
CA SER A 10 -5.67 -13.35 -10.81
C SER A 10 -6.18 -14.42 -9.84
N TRP A 11 -6.88 -14.04 -8.77
CA TRP A 11 -7.76 -14.96 -8.04
C TRP A 11 -8.92 -14.19 -7.41
N LEU A 12 -10.05 -14.22 -8.11
CA LEU A 12 -11.37 -14.37 -7.48
C LEU A 12 -12.22 -15.20 -8.47
N PHE A 13 -12.81 -16.27 -7.93
CA PHE A 13 -13.64 -17.33 -8.53
C PHE A 13 -12.97 -18.67 -8.94
N LEU A 14 -13.60 -19.75 -8.45
CA LEU A 14 -13.37 -21.20 -8.55
C LEU A 14 -12.33 -21.86 -7.61
N LEU A 15 -12.79 -22.22 -6.40
CA LEU A 15 -12.24 -23.33 -5.62
C LEU A 15 -13.04 -24.61 -5.94
N GLY A 16 -12.41 -25.55 -6.65
CA GLY A 16 -12.83 -26.95 -6.74
C GLY A 16 -11.74 -27.82 -6.12
N LEU A 17 -11.99 -28.33 -4.91
CA LEU A 17 -11.10 -29.22 -4.17
C LEU A 17 -11.23 -30.66 -4.68
N THR A 18 -10.11 -31.30 -5.03
CA THR A 18 -9.96 -32.75 -4.92
C THR A 18 -8.58 -33.06 -4.36
N SER A 19 -8.52 -33.61 -3.15
CA SER A 19 -7.44 -34.52 -2.73
C SER A 19 -7.78 -35.17 -1.39
N SER A 20 -7.69 -36.49 -1.42
CA SER A 20 -7.99 -37.46 -0.38
C SER A 20 -6.74 -37.79 0.46
N LEU A 21 -7.00 -38.32 1.67
CA LEU A 21 -6.13 -39.16 2.53
C LEU A 21 -5.08 -38.48 3.43
N LEU A 22 -5.33 -38.40 4.73
CA LEU A 22 -4.97 -39.39 5.77
C LEU A 22 -5.51 -38.90 7.14
N ALA A 23 -6.30 -39.74 7.81
CA ALA A 23 -7.00 -39.42 9.05
C ALA A 23 -6.15 -39.74 10.29
N ALA A 24 -6.14 -38.81 11.26
CA ALA A 24 -5.83 -39.07 12.65
C ALA A 24 -7.07 -38.71 13.48
N ASP A 25 -7.51 -39.64 14.32
CA ASP A 25 -8.75 -39.58 15.09
C ASP A 25 -8.69 -38.48 16.17
N THR A 26 -9.30 -37.34 15.88
CA THR A 26 -9.76 -36.39 16.90
C THR A 26 -11.11 -35.84 16.44
N PRO A 27 -12.20 -35.95 17.23
CA PRO A 27 -13.48 -35.42 16.81
C PRO A 27 -13.37 -33.89 16.62
N PRO A 28 -13.70 -33.34 15.44
CA PRO A 28 -13.66 -31.90 15.22
C PRO A 28 -14.67 -31.22 16.13
N ALA A 29 -14.26 -30.08 16.71
CA ALA A 29 -15.18 -29.19 17.40
C ALA A 29 -16.36 -28.83 16.48
N ALA A 30 -17.57 -28.80 17.05
CA ALA A 30 -18.78 -28.48 16.29
C ALA A 30 -18.56 -27.16 15.50
N PRO A 31 -18.84 -27.14 14.19
CA PRO A 31 -18.67 -25.94 13.40
C PRO A 31 -19.57 -24.84 13.96
N VAL A 32 -18.96 -23.69 14.27
CA VAL A 32 -19.71 -22.46 14.57
C VAL A 32 -20.58 -22.17 13.34
N PRO A 33 -21.91 -22.03 13.48
CA PRO A 33 -22.77 -21.74 12.33
C PRO A 33 -22.28 -20.46 11.67
N ALA A 34 -21.93 -20.56 10.38
CA ALA A 34 -21.56 -19.40 9.59
C ALA A 34 -22.68 -18.37 9.69
N VAL A 35 -22.32 -17.13 10.03
CA VAL A 35 -23.25 -16.01 9.93
C VAL A 35 -23.62 -15.88 8.46
N VAL A 36 -24.79 -16.39 8.09
CA VAL A 36 -25.34 -16.22 6.74
C VAL A 36 -25.68 -14.74 6.61
N MET A 37 -24.78 -13.98 5.99
CA MET A 37 -25.12 -12.63 5.58
C MET A 37 -26.30 -12.71 4.61
N PRO A 38 -27.36 -11.91 4.80
CA PRO A 38 -28.42 -11.83 3.82
C PRO A 38 -27.83 -11.49 2.44
N PRO A 39 -28.36 -12.04 1.34
CA PRO A 39 -27.90 -11.70 0.00
C PRO A 39 -27.91 -10.19 -0.16
N ALA A 40 -26.79 -9.63 -0.62
CA ALA A 40 -26.68 -8.19 -0.85
C ALA A 40 -27.84 -7.74 -1.75
N ALA A 41 -28.56 -6.69 -1.33
CA ALA A 41 -29.58 -6.09 -2.18
C ALA A 41 -28.97 -5.76 -3.55
N PRO A 42 -29.73 -5.94 -4.66
CA PRO A 42 -29.23 -5.58 -5.98
C PRO A 42 -28.76 -4.13 -5.96
N LEU A 43 -27.55 -3.88 -6.46
CA LEU A 43 -26.97 -2.54 -6.51
C LEU A 43 -27.95 -1.61 -7.23
N GLN A 44 -28.35 -0.53 -6.56
CA GLN A 44 -29.12 0.52 -7.22
C GLN A 44 -28.27 1.10 -8.34
N VAL A 45 -28.82 1.15 -9.55
CA VAL A 45 -28.15 1.71 -10.73
C VAL A 45 -28.80 3.04 -11.05
N TYR A 46 -27.99 4.10 -11.11
CA TYR A 46 -28.44 5.38 -11.64
C TYR A 46 -28.58 5.28 -13.16
N GLN A 47 -29.81 5.38 -13.68
CA GLN A 47 -30.09 5.19 -15.11
C GLN A 47 -30.67 6.45 -15.74
N ARG A 48 -30.09 6.84 -16.89
CA ARG A 48 -30.65 7.82 -17.82
C ARG A 48 -30.52 7.29 -19.24
N THR A 49 -31.44 7.68 -20.12
CA THR A 49 -31.40 7.36 -21.55
C THR A 49 -30.80 8.48 -22.40
N THR A 50 -30.66 9.68 -21.84
CA THR A 50 -30.07 10.86 -22.48
C THR A 50 -29.06 11.53 -21.54
N LEU A 51 -28.08 12.23 -22.12
CA LEU A 51 -27.15 13.02 -21.34
C LEU A 51 -27.89 14.13 -20.57
N PRO A 52 -27.48 14.43 -19.32
CA PRO A 52 -28.06 15.52 -18.54
C PRO A 52 -27.99 16.85 -19.28
N VAL A 53 -29.01 17.70 -19.10
CA VAL A 53 -29.09 19.06 -19.65
C VAL A 53 -29.61 20.06 -18.61
N SER A 54 -29.53 19.68 -17.32
CA SER A 54 -30.02 20.48 -16.20
C SER A 54 -29.21 21.77 -16.00
N HIS A 55 -27.94 21.77 -16.41
CA HIS A 55 -27.04 22.91 -16.30
C HIS A 55 -26.66 23.47 -17.69
N PRO A 56 -26.44 24.79 -17.85
CA PRO A 56 -26.06 25.41 -19.13
C PRO A 56 -24.84 24.75 -19.79
N TYR A 57 -23.83 24.40 -18.99
CA TYR A 57 -22.62 23.75 -19.48
C TYR A 57 -22.90 22.35 -20.03
N GLN A 58 -23.83 21.60 -19.42
CA GLN A 58 -24.22 20.27 -19.89
C GLN A 58 -24.92 20.36 -21.23
N LYS A 59 -25.83 21.32 -21.38
CA LYS A 59 -26.51 21.62 -22.66
C LYS A 59 -25.50 21.96 -23.75
N ALA A 60 -24.56 22.88 -23.49
CA ALA A 60 -23.54 23.28 -24.45
C ALA A 60 -22.66 22.10 -24.91
N LEU A 61 -22.27 21.21 -23.98
CA LEU A 61 -21.50 20.02 -24.32
C LEU A 61 -22.33 19.05 -25.18
N ARG A 62 -23.57 18.75 -24.78
CA ARG A 62 -24.46 17.86 -25.52
C ARG A 62 -24.75 18.40 -26.93
N ASP A 63 -25.01 19.70 -27.05
CA ASP A 63 -25.28 20.37 -28.32
C ASP A 63 -24.07 20.23 -29.26
N TYR A 64 -22.84 20.44 -28.76
CA TYR A 64 -21.63 20.19 -29.56
C TYR A 64 -21.48 18.72 -29.96
N LEU A 65 -21.69 17.78 -29.04
CA LEU A 65 -21.63 16.34 -29.34
C LEU A 65 -22.62 15.92 -30.44
N SER A 66 -23.77 16.60 -30.53
CA SER A 66 -24.77 16.35 -31.58
C SER A 66 -24.31 16.76 -32.98
N THR A 67 -23.30 17.63 -33.08
CA THR A 67 -22.73 18.06 -34.36
C THR A 67 -21.69 17.08 -34.91
N LEU A 68 -21.17 16.18 -34.08
CA LEU A 68 -20.11 15.25 -34.46
C LEU A 68 -20.69 14.01 -35.15
N VAL A 69 -20.08 13.60 -36.25
CA VAL A 69 -20.45 12.41 -37.01
C VAL A 69 -19.36 11.35 -36.94
N ALA A 70 -19.67 10.11 -37.35
CA ALA A 70 -18.70 9.00 -37.31
C ALA A 70 -17.35 9.36 -37.98
N LYS A 71 -17.39 10.10 -39.08
CA LYS A 71 -16.20 10.55 -39.82
C LYS A 71 -15.24 11.42 -38.99
N ASP A 72 -15.75 12.21 -38.03
CA ASP A 72 -14.90 13.02 -37.15
C ASP A 72 -14.00 12.17 -36.24
N PHE A 73 -14.39 10.91 -36.01
CA PHE A 73 -13.70 9.97 -35.14
C PHE A 73 -12.86 8.95 -35.92
N GLU A 74 -12.78 9.04 -37.25
CA GLU A 74 -11.93 8.17 -38.06
C GLU A 74 -10.48 8.65 -37.99
N HIS A 75 -9.59 7.90 -37.31
CA HIS A 75 -8.20 8.32 -37.13
C HIS A 75 -7.32 8.13 -38.36
N GLY A 76 -7.74 7.33 -39.35
CA GLY A 76 -7.03 7.12 -40.61
C GLY A 76 -5.69 6.37 -40.52
N VAL A 77 -5.08 6.29 -39.32
CA VAL A 77 -3.83 5.57 -39.08
C VAL A 77 -3.96 4.09 -39.47
N THR A 78 -3.12 3.67 -40.41
CA THR A 78 -2.96 2.28 -40.86
C THR A 78 -1.55 1.75 -40.56
N GLU A 79 -0.63 2.67 -40.28
CA GLU A 79 0.75 2.42 -39.94
C GLU A 79 0.86 1.79 -38.55
N LYS A 80 1.83 0.88 -38.42
CA LYS A 80 2.25 0.37 -37.12
C LYS A 80 3.14 1.40 -36.42
N PHE A 81 3.27 1.27 -35.10
CA PHE A 81 4.33 1.96 -34.39
C PHE A 81 5.69 1.64 -35.01
N GLY A 82 6.40 2.69 -35.42
CA GLY A 82 7.79 2.59 -35.81
C GLY A 82 8.67 2.35 -34.58
N THR A 83 9.83 1.74 -34.81
CA THR A 83 10.88 1.60 -33.79
C THR A 83 12.18 2.32 -34.21
N PRO A 84 12.13 3.58 -34.72
CA PRO A 84 13.35 4.30 -35.02
C PRO A 84 14.18 4.48 -33.75
N PRO A 85 15.53 4.47 -33.85
CA PRO A 85 16.37 4.86 -32.73
C PRO A 85 15.93 6.19 -32.14
N PHE A 86 15.88 6.29 -30.82
CA PHE A 86 15.66 7.55 -30.13
C PHE A 86 17.00 8.28 -29.99
N ASP A 87 17.13 9.44 -30.62
CA ASP A 87 18.35 10.25 -30.70
C ASP A 87 18.45 11.32 -29.60
N GLY A 88 17.53 11.30 -28.63
CA GLY A 88 17.59 12.18 -27.47
C GLY A 88 18.86 11.96 -26.63
N ASP A 89 19.26 13.00 -25.92
CA ASP A 89 20.38 12.94 -24.99
C ASP A 89 20.12 11.93 -23.85
N ILE A 90 21.15 11.68 -23.04
CA ILE A 90 21.09 10.69 -21.96
C ILE A 90 19.99 11.00 -20.93
N GLU A 91 19.66 12.28 -20.75
CA GLU A 91 18.60 12.75 -19.87
C GLU A 91 17.22 12.33 -20.41
N GLN A 92 16.96 12.56 -21.70
CA GLN A 92 15.73 12.12 -22.35
C GLN A 92 15.65 10.59 -22.47
N GLN A 93 16.78 9.89 -22.64
CA GLN A 93 16.81 8.43 -22.64
C GLN A 93 16.46 7.87 -21.25
N TYR A 94 16.98 8.45 -20.17
CA TYR A 94 16.60 8.06 -18.81
C TYR A 94 15.13 8.35 -18.52
N ARG A 95 14.60 9.50 -18.96
CA ARG A 95 13.16 9.79 -18.92
C ARG A 95 12.33 8.70 -19.60
N HIS A 96 12.71 8.27 -20.82
CA HIS A 96 12.03 7.17 -21.52
C HIS A 96 12.23 5.81 -20.86
N HIS A 97 13.33 5.60 -20.15
CA HIS A 97 13.51 4.40 -19.34
C HIS A 97 12.44 4.29 -18.26
N LEU A 98 12.12 5.38 -17.54
CA LEU A 98 11.04 5.40 -16.55
C LEU A 98 9.68 5.04 -17.16
N LEU A 99 9.40 5.47 -18.40
CA LEU A 99 8.21 5.08 -19.15
C LEU A 99 8.13 3.56 -19.39
N SER A 100 9.27 2.88 -19.46
CA SER A 100 9.36 1.43 -19.68
C SER A 100 9.26 0.59 -18.40
N LEU A 101 9.44 1.18 -17.21
CA LEU A 101 9.39 0.46 -15.94
C LEU A 101 7.97 0.03 -15.55
N MET A 102 6.95 0.74 -16.05
CA MET A 102 5.55 0.47 -15.74
C MET A 102 4.77 0.12 -17.01
N GLY A 103 3.84 -0.84 -16.90
CA GLY A 103 3.01 -1.26 -18.03
C GLY A 103 2.12 -0.14 -18.58
N GLN A 104 1.73 0.80 -17.74
CA GLN A 104 0.88 1.94 -18.07
C GLN A 104 1.66 3.11 -18.71
N PRO A 105 1.01 3.93 -19.55
CA PRO A 105 -0.40 3.88 -19.94
C PRO A 105 -0.75 2.66 -20.82
N LEU A 106 -1.98 2.12 -20.73
CA LEU A 106 -2.43 1.03 -21.59
C LEU A 106 -3.26 1.58 -22.75
N ILE A 107 -2.79 1.44 -23.99
CA ILE A 107 -3.46 1.99 -25.19
C ILE A 107 -4.27 0.95 -26.00
N GLY A 108 -4.27 -0.31 -25.55
CA GLY A 108 -5.09 -1.44 -26.02
C GLY A 108 -4.64 -2.71 -25.30
N THR A 109 -5.51 -3.52 -24.68
CA THR A 109 -5.11 -4.85 -24.13
C THR A 109 -6.34 -5.68 -23.77
N LYS A 110 -6.16 -6.96 -23.44
CA LYS A 110 -7.10 -7.81 -22.67
C LYS A 110 -7.77 -7.10 -21.48
N ARG A 111 -7.06 -6.20 -20.78
CA ARG A 111 -7.52 -5.52 -19.56
C ARG A 111 -7.89 -4.06 -19.78
N GLY A 112 -7.71 -3.53 -20.99
CA GLY A 112 -8.03 -2.15 -21.36
C GLY A 112 -9.09 -2.14 -22.45
N ALA A 113 -10.17 -1.37 -22.28
CA ALA A 113 -11.10 -1.15 -23.39
C ALA A 113 -10.29 -0.53 -24.55
N PRO A 114 -10.30 -1.12 -25.77
CA PRO A 114 -9.36 -0.74 -26.81
C PRO A 114 -9.65 0.69 -27.28
N ALA A 115 -8.85 1.64 -26.80
CA ALA A 115 -9.03 3.05 -27.10
C ALA A 115 -8.83 3.37 -28.59
N VAL A 116 -7.88 2.69 -29.23
CA VAL A 116 -7.50 2.93 -30.63
C VAL A 116 -8.43 2.21 -31.61
N ASN A 117 -8.69 0.92 -31.39
CA ASN A 117 -9.42 0.09 -32.35
C ASN A 117 -10.95 0.25 -32.32
N ALA A 118 -11.51 0.96 -31.34
CA ALA A 118 -12.95 1.14 -31.21
C ALA A 118 -13.55 1.75 -32.50
N PRO A 119 -14.66 1.19 -33.03
CA PRO A 119 -15.35 1.76 -34.19
C PRO A 119 -15.75 3.21 -33.98
N ALA A 120 -15.50 4.04 -34.99
CA ALA A 120 -15.76 5.48 -34.96
C ALA A 120 -17.23 5.82 -34.63
N ARG A 121 -18.18 5.01 -35.11
CA ARG A 121 -19.62 5.17 -34.81
C ARG A 121 -19.93 5.20 -33.31
N LEU A 122 -19.19 4.46 -32.47
CA LEU A 122 -19.48 4.37 -31.02
C LEU A 122 -19.34 5.69 -30.26
N PHE A 123 -18.78 6.72 -30.89
CA PHE A 123 -18.54 8.03 -30.31
C PHE A 123 -19.57 9.08 -30.76
N THR A 124 -20.56 8.73 -31.58
CA THR A 124 -21.65 9.64 -31.98
C THR A 124 -22.73 9.72 -30.90
N LEU A 125 -23.42 10.86 -30.81
CA LEU A 125 -24.47 11.06 -29.80
C LEU A 125 -25.59 10.00 -29.93
N SER A 126 -25.92 9.56 -31.15
CA SER A 126 -26.94 8.54 -31.42
C SER A 126 -26.60 7.16 -30.85
N GLU A 127 -25.31 6.81 -30.75
CA GLU A 127 -24.84 5.55 -30.15
C GLU A 127 -24.64 5.68 -28.64
N ILE A 128 -24.55 6.92 -28.14
CA ILE A 128 -24.42 7.26 -26.72
C ILE A 128 -25.80 7.29 -26.05
N GLU A 129 -26.80 7.94 -26.65
CA GLU A 129 -28.13 8.07 -26.06
C GLU A 129 -29.06 6.97 -26.59
N THR A 130 -29.23 5.90 -25.81
CA THR A 130 -30.01 4.72 -26.23
C THR A 130 -31.15 4.42 -25.27
N PRO A 131 -32.17 3.64 -25.69
CA PRO A 131 -33.19 3.15 -24.78
C PRO A 131 -32.64 2.31 -23.61
N ALA A 132 -31.47 1.68 -23.78
CA ALA A 132 -30.81 0.89 -22.74
C ALA A 132 -30.06 1.76 -21.71
N GLY A 133 -29.84 3.04 -22.03
CA GLY A 133 -29.17 4.02 -21.19
C GLY A 133 -28.17 4.89 -21.95
N VAL A 134 -27.52 5.79 -21.22
CA VAL A 134 -26.34 6.52 -21.70
C VAL A 134 -25.18 5.54 -21.80
N MET A 135 -24.69 5.34 -23.01
CA MET A 135 -23.62 4.40 -23.33
C MET A 135 -22.27 5.09 -23.26
N ARG A 136 -21.34 4.46 -22.55
CA ARG A 136 -19.95 4.86 -22.45
C ARG A 136 -19.13 4.17 -23.55
N PRO A 137 -18.47 4.93 -24.45
CA PRO A 137 -17.56 4.38 -25.43
C PRO A 137 -16.41 3.58 -24.78
N PRO A 138 -15.91 2.52 -25.42
CA PRO A 138 -14.88 1.63 -24.86
C PRO A 138 -13.47 2.21 -24.98
N LEU A 139 -13.23 3.36 -24.36
CA LEU A 139 -11.98 4.11 -24.40
C LEU A 139 -11.60 4.60 -22.99
N PHE A 140 -10.30 4.78 -22.74
CA PHE A 140 -9.80 5.54 -21.59
C PHE A 140 -9.09 6.80 -22.07
N PRO A 141 -9.47 8.00 -21.60
CA PRO A 141 -8.99 9.25 -22.15
C PRO A 141 -7.55 9.57 -21.76
N GLU A 142 -7.04 9.09 -20.62
CA GLU A 142 -5.69 9.37 -20.13
C GLU A 142 -4.61 8.68 -20.99
N PRO A 143 -4.73 7.36 -21.32
CA PRO A 143 -3.84 6.74 -22.29
C PRO A 143 -3.90 7.38 -23.68
N VAL A 144 -5.07 7.86 -24.11
CA VAL A 144 -5.21 8.56 -25.40
C VAL A 144 -4.56 9.93 -25.35
N ALA A 145 -4.75 10.68 -24.27
CA ALA A 145 -4.09 11.97 -24.03
C ALA A 145 -2.57 11.82 -24.00
N PHE A 146 -2.05 10.75 -23.42
CA PHE A 146 -0.63 10.40 -23.53
C PHE A 146 -0.25 10.10 -24.98
N LEU A 147 -0.97 9.19 -25.64
CA LEU A 147 -0.69 8.73 -27.00
C LEU A 147 -0.60 9.88 -28.00
N VAL A 148 -1.55 10.82 -27.98
CA VAL A 148 -1.56 11.93 -28.94
C VAL A 148 -0.53 13.03 -28.62
N ARG A 149 0.10 13.00 -27.44
CA ARG A 149 1.16 13.94 -27.03
C ARG A 149 2.56 13.35 -27.02
N TRP A 150 2.69 12.02 -27.04
CA TRP A 150 4.00 11.37 -26.99
C TRP A 150 4.75 11.62 -28.29
N ASN A 151 5.61 12.65 -28.27
CA ASN A 151 6.43 13.07 -29.38
C ASN A 151 7.60 12.10 -29.58
N TYR A 152 7.32 11.00 -30.26
CA TYR A 152 8.28 9.98 -30.63
C TYR A 152 8.10 9.71 -32.12
N ALA A 153 9.19 9.69 -32.88
CA ALA A 153 9.14 9.58 -34.34
C ALA A 153 8.40 8.33 -34.85
N GLY A 154 8.36 7.26 -34.04
CA GLY A 154 7.62 6.04 -34.36
C GLY A 154 6.15 6.04 -33.93
N ASN A 155 5.60 7.13 -33.39
CA ASN A 155 4.20 7.20 -32.95
C ASN A 155 3.28 7.76 -34.05
N PRO A 156 2.49 6.93 -34.76
CA PRO A 156 1.65 7.41 -35.86
C PRO A 156 0.38 8.14 -35.38
N TYR A 157 0.09 8.14 -34.08
CA TYR A 157 -1.08 8.80 -33.49
C TYR A 157 -0.77 10.19 -32.92
N TYR A 158 0.47 10.64 -33.01
CA TYR A 158 0.88 11.96 -32.52
C TYR A 158 0.00 13.05 -33.15
N GLN A 159 -0.59 13.90 -32.30
CA GLN A 159 -1.51 14.98 -32.68
C GLN A 159 -2.78 14.55 -33.45
N SER A 160 -3.16 13.27 -33.44
CA SER A 160 -4.36 12.80 -34.14
C SER A 160 -5.64 13.48 -33.63
N ARG A 161 -6.25 14.33 -34.46
CA ARG A 161 -7.52 15.04 -34.14
C ARG A 161 -8.65 14.09 -33.77
N ALA A 162 -8.82 13.02 -34.54
CA ALA A 162 -9.88 12.03 -34.29
C ALA A 162 -9.73 11.38 -32.91
N MET A 163 -8.51 10.99 -32.53
CA MET A 163 -8.26 10.41 -31.20
C MET A 163 -8.52 11.41 -30.07
N LYS A 164 -8.15 12.69 -30.28
CA LYS A 164 -8.49 13.77 -29.32
C LYS A 164 -10.00 13.93 -29.15
N LEU A 165 -10.76 13.94 -30.25
CA LEU A 165 -12.23 14.01 -30.19
C LEU A 165 -12.84 12.79 -29.49
N ARG A 166 -12.36 11.57 -29.77
CA ARG A 166 -12.83 10.36 -29.08
C ARG A 166 -12.62 10.44 -27.56
N ALA A 167 -11.46 10.94 -27.12
CA ALA A 167 -11.21 11.19 -25.71
C ALA A 167 -12.15 12.27 -25.15
N PHE A 168 -12.35 13.38 -25.87
CA PHE A 168 -13.25 14.45 -25.44
C PHE A 168 -14.71 14.01 -25.25
N VAL A 169 -15.24 13.16 -26.15
CA VAL A 169 -16.57 12.56 -26.00
C VAL A 169 -16.68 11.80 -24.68
N PHE A 170 -15.71 10.94 -24.38
CA PHE A 170 -15.68 10.19 -23.12
C PHE A 170 -15.64 11.11 -21.91
N LEU A 171 -14.75 12.12 -21.93
CA LEU A 171 -14.62 13.11 -20.86
C LEU A 171 -15.94 13.84 -20.59
N SER A 172 -16.66 14.20 -21.65
CA SER A 172 -17.94 14.91 -21.57
C SER A 172 -19.03 14.03 -20.94
N ILE A 173 -19.18 12.78 -21.40
CA ILE A 173 -20.14 11.82 -20.83
C ILE A 173 -19.87 11.61 -19.34
N GLN A 174 -18.61 11.36 -18.98
CA GLN A 174 -18.25 11.08 -17.59
C GLN A 174 -18.53 12.25 -16.67
N MET A 175 -18.17 13.46 -17.08
CA MET A 175 -18.35 14.66 -16.27
C MET A 175 -19.83 14.98 -16.06
N THR A 176 -20.64 14.96 -17.13
CA THR A 176 -22.07 15.33 -17.03
C THR A 176 -22.86 14.27 -16.26
N MET A 177 -22.62 12.97 -16.52
CA MET A 177 -23.28 11.89 -15.79
C MET A 177 -22.86 11.84 -14.31
N LEU A 178 -21.59 12.08 -14.00
CA LEU A 178 -21.13 12.13 -12.61
C LEU A 178 -21.73 13.31 -11.85
N ASP A 179 -21.73 14.52 -12.43
CA ASP A 179 -22.34 15.70 -11.80
C ASP A 179 -23.81 15.43 -11.47
N ASP A 180 -24.52 14.85 -12.42
CA ASP A 180 -25.93 14.58 -12.31
C ASP A 180 -26.26 13.44 -11.32
N GLN A 181 -25.45 12.38 -11.27
CA GLN A 181 -25.58 11.35 -10.23
C GLN A 181 -25.34 11.94 -8.83
N ILE A 182 -24.35 12.81 -8.65
CA ILE A 182 -24.09 13.44 -7.36
C ILE A 182 -25.28 14.30 -6.90
N GLU A 183 -25.98 14.95 -7.82
CA GLU A 183 -27.15 15.78 -7.50
C GLU A 183 -28.40 14.98 -7.14
N HIS A 184 -28.62 13.83 -7.80
CA HIS A 184 -29.91 13.12 -7.71
C HIS A 184 -29.83 11.76 -7.01
N ALA A 185 -28.64 11.18 -6.89
CA ALA A 185 -28.39 9.87 -6.26
C ALA A 185 -26.99 9.81 -5.60
N PRO A 186 -26.65 10.76 -4.69
CA PRO A 186 -25.32 10.86 -4.07
C PRO A 186 -24.89 9.60 -3.29
N GLU A 187 -25.84 8.81 -2.81
CA GLU A 187 -25.64 7.56 -2.07
C GLU A 187 -25.24 6.38 -2.97
N VAL A 188 -25.55 6.43 -4.26
CA VAL A 188 -25.26 5.35 -5.19
C VAL A 188 -23.77 5.28 -5.46
N ASN A 189 -23.18 4.11 -5.23
CA ASN A 189 -21.77 3.80 -5.49
C ASN A 189 -20.77 4.80 -4.88
N GLY A 190 -21.10 5.45 -3.76
CA GLY A 190 -20.18 6.34 -3.04
C GLY A 190 -19.84 7.64 -3.79
N ALA A 191 -20.68 8.11 -4.71
CA ALA A 191 -20.41 9.31 -5.51
C ALA A 191 -20.29 10.61 -4.69
N SER A 192 -20.79 10.64 -3.47
CA SER A 192 -20.73 11.80 -2.55
C SER A 192 -19.48 11.83 -1.65
N ARG A 193 -18.39 11.15 -2.05
CA ARG A 193 -17.14 11.12 -1.29
C ARG A 193 -15.95 11.67 -2.09
N PRO A 194 -15.08 12.52 -1.50
CA PRO A 194 -13.93 13.09 -2.20
C PRO A 194 -12.96 12.02 -2.69
N ASP A 195 -12.66 11.02 -1.87
CA ASP A 195 -11.71 9.95 -2.18
C ASP A 195 -12.20 9.00 -3.29
N TRP A 196 -13.52 8.90 -3.50
CA TRP A 196 -14.10 8.07 -4.55
C TRP A 196 -14.21 8.78 -5.90
N ILE A 197 -14.45 10.10 -5.93
CA ILE A 197 -14.56 10.84 -7.18
C ILE A 197 -13.22 11.37 -7.69
N SER A 198 -12.24 11.55 -6.80
CA SER A 198 -10.95 12.15 -7.16
C SER A 198 -10.16 11.41 -8.25
N PRO A 199 -10.13 10.06 -8.30
CA PRO A 199 -9.52 9.37 -9.44
C PRO A 199 -10.18 9.74 -10.78
N THR A 200 -11.50 9.91 -10.80
CA THR A 200 -12.23 10.38 -12.00
C THR A 200 -11.90 11.83 -12.32
N LEU A 201 -11.72 12.70 -11.32
CA LEU A 201 -11.30 14.08 -11.56
C LEU A 201 -9.88 14.19 -12.12
N ILE A 202 -8.95 13.34 -11.67
CA ILE A 202 -7.61 13.24 -12.29
C ILE A 202 -7.76 12.91 -13.77
N MET A 203 -8.55 11.88 -14.11
CA MET A 203 -8.82 11.50 -15.51
C MET A 203 -9.36 12.68 -16.34
N LEU A 204 -10.35 13.39 -15.79
CA LEU A 204 -11.01 14.51 -16.45
C LEU A 204 -10.02 15.66 -16.72
N ALA A 205 -9.32 16.10 -15.68
CA ALA A 205 -8.44 17.26 -15.74
C ALA A 205 -7.08 16.98 -16.40
N TYR A 206 -6.50 15.78 -16.24
CA TYR A 206 -5.25 15.39 -16.92
C TYR A 206 -5.39 15.35 -18.43
N SER A 207 -6.51 14.81 -18.91
CA SER A 207 -6.70 14.50 -20.33
C SER A 207 -7.14 15.74 -21.13
N PHE A 208 -7.91 16.64 -20.52
CA PHE A 208 -8.49 17.78 -21.22
C PHE A 208 -7.46 18.70 -21.92
N PRO A 209 -6.32 19.08 -21.30
CA PRO A 209 -5.28 19.87 -21.97
C PRO A 209 -4.74 19.24 -23.26
N ALA A 210 -4.79 17.91 -23.40
CA ALA A 210 -4.31 17.20 -24.58
C ALA A 210 -5.29 17.23 -25.76
N VAL A 211 -6.57 17.55 -25.51
CA VAL A 211 -7.64 17.49 -26.49
C VAL A 211 -8.29 18.84 -26.78
N ARG A 212 -8.10 19.84 -25.92
CA ARG A 212 -8.80 21.13 -26.03
C ARG A 212 -8.51 21.88 -27.33
N ASP A 213 -7.35 21.66 -27.95
CA ASP A 213 -6.92 22.37 -29.16
C ASP A 213 -7.77 22.04 -30.39
N VAL A 214 -8.55 20.95 -30.36
CA VAL A 214 -9.48 20.58 -31.43
C VAL A 214 -10.93 21.00 -31.16
N LEU A 215 -11.16 21.79 -30.11
CA LEU A 215 -12.48 22.21 -29.64
C LEU A 215 -12.71 23.72 -29.81
N PRO A 216 -13.92 24.16 -30.17
CA PRO A 216 -14.30 25.57 -30.12
C PRO A 216 -14.22 26.14 -28.69
N GLU A 217 -13.85 27.41 -28.53
CA GLU A 217 -13.71 28.07 -27.21
C GLU A 217 -14.98 27.97 -26.34
N PRO A 218 -16.22 28.15 -26.86
CA PRO A 218 -17.42 27.99 -26.03
C PRO A 218 -17.58 26.58 -25.43
N VAL A 219 -17.09 25.55 -26.14
CA VAL A 219 -17.10 24.15 -25.68
C VAL A 219 -16.03 23.94 -24.63
N GLN A 220 -14.85 24.55 -24.81
CA GLN A 220 -13.80 24.53 -23.80
C GLN A 220 -14.26 25.20 -22.51
N GLU A 221 -14.98 26.32 -22.60
CA GLU A 221 -15.51 27.03 -21.45
C GLU A 221 -16.59 26.22 -20.72
N ALA A 222 -17.55 25.64 -21.46
CA ALA A 222 -18.54 24.74 -20.88
C ALA A 222 -17.87 23.58 -20.14
N TYR A 223 -16.80 23.01 -20.70
CA TYR A 223 -16.06 21.95 -20.04
C TYR A 223 -15.42 22.43 -18.72
N ARG A 224 -14.74 23.59 -18.73
CA ARG A 224 -14.13 24.19 -17.52
C ARG A 224 -15.16 24.48 -16.43
N VAL A 225 -16.36 24.94 -16.78
CA VAL A 225 -17.45 25.19 -15.82
C VAL A 225 -17.88 23.89 -15.13
N GLY A 226 -18.13 22.82 -15.88
CA GLY A 226 -18.47 21.52 -15.32
C GLY A 226 -17.38 20.95 -14.42
N LEU A 227 -16.12 21.05 -14.87
CA LEU A 227 -14.97 20.56 -14.12
C LEU A 227 -14.78 21.32 -12.80
N ARG A 228 -14.89 22.66 -12.83
CA ARG A 228 -14.84 23.51 -11.64
C ARG A 228 -15.91 23.11 -10.64
N LYS A 229 -17.14 22.89 -11.10
CA LYS A 229 -18.27 22.53 -10.23
C LYS A 229 -18.00 21.23 -9.45
N LEU A 230 -17.54 20.18 -10.13
CA LEU A 230 -17.19 18.92 -9.46
C LEU A 230 -16.04 19.10 -8.46
N ALA A 231 -15.00 19.85 -8.84
CA ALA A 231 -13.84 20.07 -7.99
C ALA A 231 -14.17 20.96 -6.78
N GLN A 232 -15.08 21.93 -6.92
CA GLN A 232 -15.58 22.73 -5.80
C GLN A 232 -16.23 21.85 -4.74
N ARG A 233 -17.00 20.81 -5.13
CA ARG A 233 -17.56 19.86 -4.16
C ARG A 233 -16.49 19.14 -3.34
N VAL A 234 -15.36 18.76 -3.93
CA VAL A 234 -14.23 18.15 -3.20
C VAL A 234 -13.65 19.14 -2.19
N LEU A 235 -13.48 20.41 -2.58
CA LEU A 235 -13.03 21.47 -1.66
C LEU A 235 -14.03 21.66 -0.51
N ASP A 236 -15.32 21.70 -0.81
CA ASP A 236 -16.40 21.90 0.16
C ASP A 236 -16.52 20.72 1.14
N TRP A 237 -16.30 19.49 0.69
CA TRP A 237 -16.29 18.30 1.54
C TRP A 237 -15.06 18.24 2.46
N GLY A 238 -13.91 18.73 1.99
CA GLY A 238 -12.66 18.65 2.74
C GLY A 238 -12.09 17.23 2.87
N PRO A 239 -10.95 17.07 3.57
CA PRO A 239 -10.39 15.76 3.87
C PRO A 239 -11.13 15.03 5.02
N LEU A 240 -11.33 13.71 4.89
CA LEU A 240 -12.03 12.80 5.80
C LEU A 240 -11.09 12.02 6.75
N GLY A 241 -9.91 11.59 6.30
CA GLY A 241 -8.94 10.82 7.08
C GLY A 241 -9.30 9.36 7.35
N GLU A 242 -10.08 8.70 6.47
CA GLU A 242 -10.54 7.31 6.67
C GLU A 242 -9.79 6.28 5.83
N GLU A 243 -9.41 6.65 4.60
CA GLU A 243 -8.71 5.79 3.65
C GLU A 243 -7.64 6.62 2.93
N PRO A 244 -6.53 6.97 3.60
CA PRO A 244 -5.55 7.91 3.04
C PRO A 244 -5.00 7.46 1.68
N ASN A 245 -4.96 6.15 1.42
CA ASN A 245 -4.59 5.57 0.14
C ASN A 245 -5.51 6.01 -1.02
N LEU A 246 -6.82 6.18 -0.77
CA LEU A 246 -7.75 6.71 -1.76
C LEU A 246 -7.75 8.25 -1.74
N GLU A 247 -7.73 8.81 -0.54
CA GLU A 247 -7.95 10.23 -0.32
C GLU A 247 -6.82 11.13 -0.82
N VAL A 248 -5.57 10.65 -0.83
CA VAL A 248 -4.43 11.37 -1.41
C VAL A 248 -4.59 11.66 -2.91
N CYS A 249 -5.53 10.99 -3.59
CA CYS A 249 -5.90 11.34 -4.96
C CYS A 249 -6.53 12.73 -5.04
N SER A 250 -7.18 13.21 -3.98
CA SER A 250 -7.94 14.48 -3.98
C SER A 250 -7.04 15.71 -4.13
N PRO A 251 -5.95 15.88 -3.35
CA PRO A 251 -4.97 16.93 -3.60
C PRO A 251 -4.43 16.95 -5.04
N LEU A 252 -4.12 15.78 -5.60
CA LEU A 252 -3.62 15.65 -6.97
C LEU A 252 -4.69 15.99 -8.03
N ALA A 253 -5.92 15.52 -7.83
CA ALA A 253 -7.05 15.83 -8.70
C ALA A 253 -7.30 17.35 -8.75
N LEU A 254 -7.37 17.98 -7.58
CA LEU A 254 -7.56 19.42 -7.45
C LEU A 254 -6.41 20.18 -8.10
N TRP A 255 -5.16 19.73 -7.95
CA TRP A 255 -4.01 20.34 -8.63
C TRP A 255 -4.18 20.33 -10.15
N TYR A 256 -4.49 19.18 -10.76
CA TYR A 256 -4.74 19.09 -12.21
C TYR A 256 -5.92 19.96 -12.65
N VAL A 257 -6.99 20.04 -11.85
CA VAL A 257 -8.11 20.93 -12.13
C VAL A 257 -7.65 22.39 -12.10
N SER A 258 -6.84 22.78 -11.10
CA SER A 258 -6.33 24.15 -10.99
C SER A 258 -5.47 24.55 -12.19
N GLU A 259 -4.62 23.65 -12.68
CA GLU A 259 -3.81 23.84 -13.90
C GLU A 259 -4.69 23.97 -15.16
N THR A 260 -5.81 23.24 -15.19
CA THR A 260 -6.78 23.30 -16.29
C THR A 260 -7.58 24.60 -16.28
N LEU A 261 -8.02 25.05 -15.10
CA LEU A 261 -8.84 26.26 -14.94
C LEU A 261 -8.02 27.54 -15.06
N LYS A 262 -6.75 27.51 -14.65
CA LYS A 262 -5.87 28.70 -14.56
C LYS A 262 -6.48 29.84 -13.74
N ASP A 263 -7.19 29.49 -12.67
CA ASP A 263 -7.80 30.44 -11.73
C ASP A 263 -6.95 30.55 -10.46
N PRO A 264 -6.32 31.71 -10.18
CA PRO A 264 -5.46 31.88 -9.01
C PRO A 264 -6.17 31.65 -7.67
N ALA A 265 -7.44 32.00 -7.53
CA ALA A 265 -8.19 31.80 -6.29
C ALA A 265 -8.44 30.30 -6.06
N PHE A 266 -8.80 29.57 -7.12
CA PHE A 266 -8.97 28.12 -7.07
C PHE A 266 -7.65 27.39 -6.79
N SER A 267 -6.55 27.81 -7.42
CA SER A 267 -5.20 27.27 -7.15
C SER A 267 -4.80 27.48 -5.68
N LYS A 268 -5.09 28.65 -5.11
CA LYS A 268 -4.83 28.92 -3.68
C LYS A 268 -5.65 28.02 -2.75
N ALA A 269 -6.94 27.83 -3.04
CA ALA A 269 -7.80 26.94 -2.26
C ALA A 269 -7.35 25.47 -2.35
N THR A 270 -6.91 25.06 -3.55
CA THR A 270 -6.34 23.75 -3.83
C THR A 270 -5.05 23.49 -3.05
N GLU A 271 -4.11 24.44 -3.03
CA GLU A 271 -2.89 24.33 -2.21
C GLU A 271 -3.23 24.28 -0.72
N ALA A 272 -4.20 25.09 -0.25
CA ALA A 272 -4.62 25.08 1.15
C ALA A 272 -5.22 23.72 1.57
N TYR A 273 -6.05 23.11 0.71
CA TYR A 273 -6.56 21.75 0.91
C TYR A 273 -5.41 20.74 1.02
N ALA A 274 -4.48 20.76 0.06
CA ALA A 274 -3.36 19.83 0.01
C ALA A 274 -2.43 20.01 1.21
N ARG A 275 -2.10 21.26 1.57
CA ARG A 275 -1.25 21.58 2.72
C ARG A 275 -1.86 21.01 4.00
N ARG A 276 -3.15 21.26 4.25
CA ARG A 276 -3.85 20.68 5.41
C ARG A 276 -3.70 19.16 5.44
N PHE A 277 -3.96 18.48 4.33
CA PHE A 277 -3.87 17.02 4.25
C PHE A 277 -2.44 16.48 4.48
N PHE A 278 -1.40 17.23 4.09
CA PHE A 278 0.00 16.79 4.19
C PHE A 278 0.73 17.25 5.47
N THR A 279 0.17 18.21 6.22
CA THR A 279 0.84 18.79 7.40
C THR A 279 0.06 18.70 8.70
N ASP A 280 -1.25 18.47 8.65
CA ASP A 280 -2.07 18.32 9.87
C ASP A 280 -1.82 16.94 10.51
N PRO A 281 -1.45 16.86 11.80
CA PRO A 281 -1.26 15.61 12.54
C PRO A 281 -2.47 14.66 12.54
N GLN A 282 -3.67 15.17 12.25
CA GLN A 282 -4.85 14.34 12.04
C GLN A 282 -4.69 13.40 10.83
N PHE A 283 -4.01 13.84 9.78
CA PHE A 283 -3.90 13.10 8.51
C PHE A 283 -2.49 12.55 8.27
N VAL A 284 -1.45 13.21 8.80
CA VAL A 284 -0.06 12.83 8.59
C VAL A 284 0.70 12.82 9.90
N HIS A 285 1.37 11.70 10.18
CA HIS A 285 2.24 11.61 11.32
C HIS A 285 3.63 12.21 11.01
N PRO A 286 4.29 12.90 11.96
CA PRO A 286 5.63 13.46 11.77
C PRO A 286 6.67 12.46 11.25
N ALA A 287 6.51 11.17 11.59
CA ALA A 287 7.35 10.07 11.12
C ALA A 287 7.39 9.89 9.58
N GLY A 288 6.45 10.47 8.81
CA GLY A 288 6.41 10.34 7.35
C GLY A 288 5.41 9.29 6.85
N TYR A 289 4.26 9.14 7.51
CA TYR A 289 3.17 8.30 7.01
C TYR A 289 1.83 8.99 7.15
N PHE A 290 0.88 8.63 6.30
CA PHE A 290 -0.50 9.06 6.45
C PHE A 290 -1.20 8.22 7.52
N VAL A 291 -1.91 8.87 8.41
CA VAL A 291 -2.66 8.25 9.50
C VAL A 291 -3.89 7.57 8.91
N ASP A 292 -3.94 6.23 9.04
CA ASP A 292 -5.09 5.43 8.62
C ASP A 292 -5.86 5.04 9.89
N ARG A 293 -6.96 5.75 10.19
CA ARG A 293 -7.79 5.53 11.40
C ARG A 293 -7.02 5.58 12.73
N GLY A 294 -6.00 6.43 12.81
CA GLY A 294 -5.12 6.55 13.98
C GLY A 294 -3.92 5.60 13.97
N GLY A 295 -3.86 4.66 13.02
CA GLY A 295 -2.75 3.73 12.83
C GLY A 295 -1.88 4.09 11.62
N ILE A 296 -0.99 3.15 11.28
CA ILE A 296 -0.06 3.25 10.17
C ILE A 296 -0.32 2.13 9.16
N ASP A 297 -0.32 2.46 7.88
CA ASP A 297 -0.14 1.48 6.82
C ASP A 297 1.03 1.96 5.94
N LEU A 298 2.06 1.13 5.75
CA LEU A 298 3.16 1.29 4.83
C LEU A 298 3.06 0.34 3.62
N GLY A 299 2.21 -0.70 3.71
CA GLY A 299 2.06 -1.74 2.69
C GLY A 299 1.02 -1.36 1.63
N TYR A 300 -0.21 -1.08 2.07
CA TYR A 300 -1.26 -0.44 1.27
C TYR A 300 -0.92 1.02 0.95
N ALA A 301 -0.14 1.70 1.80
CA ALA A 301 0.39 3.03 1.49
C ALA A 301 1.45 3.07 0.39
N GLY A 302 1.79 1.94 -0.25
CA GLY A 302 2.37 1.98 -1.59
C GLY A 302 1.54 2.86 -2.53
N GLN A 303 0.21 2.76 -2.44
CA GLN A 303 -0.71 3.65 -3.15
C GLN A 303 -0.56 5.10 -2.70
N THR A 304 -0.55 5.33 -1.39
CA THR A 304 -0.47 6.69 -0.86
C THR A 304 0.81 7.38 -1.29
N ASN A 305 1.93 6.67 -1.22
CA ASN A 305 3.24 7.13 -1.66
C ASN A 305 3.32 7.32 -3.18
N PHE A 306 2.64 6.48 -3.97
CA PHE A 306 2.54 6.66 -5.41
C PHE A 306 1.93 8.02 -5.76
N PHE A 307 0.78 8.36 -5.17
CA PHE A 307 0.11 9.64 -5.45
C PHE A 307 0.77 10.84 -4.77
N ALA A 308 1.35 10.67 -3.57
CA ALA A 308 2.13 11.73 -2.92
C ALA A 308 3.38 12.09 -3.74
N THR A 309 4.09 11.10 -4.27
CA THR A 309 5.24 11.30 -5.15
C THR A 309 4.83 11.97 -6.45
N TRP A 310 3.71 11.54 -7.04
CA TRP A 310 3.15 12.18 -8.22
C TRP A 310 2.83 13.66 -7.94
N LEU A 311 2.12 13.96 -6.85
CA LEU A 311 1.82 15.34 -6.47
C LEU A 311 3.09 16.17 -6.24
N ALA A 312 4.10 15.63 -5.55
CA ALA A 312 5.36 16.31 -5.30
C ALA A 312 6.08 16.68 -6.61
N LEU A 313 6.18 15.76 -7.57
CA LEU A 313 6.78 16.03 -8.88
C LEU A 313 5.98 17.05 -9.69
N ALA A 314 4.65 16.91 -9.70
CA ALA A 314 3.76 17.72 -10.49
C ALA A 314 3.66 19.17 -9.97
N SER A 315 3.38 19.33 -8.68
CA SER A 315 3.16 20.64 -8.04
C SER A 315 4.44 21.34 -7.60
N LYS A 316 5.49 20.57 -7.28
CA LYS A 316 6.73 21.05 -6.64
C LYS A 316 6.49 21.81 -5.34
N TRP A 317 5.35 21.57 -4.68
CA TRP A 317 5.07 22.20 -3.39
C TRP A 317 6.03 21.69 -2.31
N PRO A 318 6.69 22.58 -1.54
CA PRO A 318 7.69 22.17 -0.55
C PRO A 318 7.17 21.16 0.48
N PHE A 319 5.92 21.29 0.93
CA PHE A 319 5.34 20.38 1.92
C PHE A 319 5.08 18.96 1.36
N ALA A 320 4.81 18.84 0.05
CA ALA A 320 4.63 17.55 -0.59
C ALA A 320 5.98 16.84 -0.79
N ILE A 321 7.02 17.60 -1.18
CA ILE A 321 8.40 17.11 -1.28
C ILE A 321 8.92 16.65 0.08
N ASP A 322 8.77 17.50 1.12
CA ASP A 322 9.14 17.17 2.50
C ASP A 322 8.45 15.88 3.00
N PHE A 323 7.15 15.72 2.72
CA PHE A 323 6.44 14.50 3.06
C PHE A 323 7.04 13.27 2.36
N VAL A 324 7.31 13.35 1.05
CA VAL A 324 7.89 12.24 0.27
C VAL A 324 9.27 11.86 0.79
N GLU A 325 10.08 12.85 1.16
CA GLU A 325 11.38 12.64 1.83
C GLU A 325 11.21 11.93 3.16
N ARG A 326 10.39 12.45 4.08
CA ARG A 326 10.15 11.83 5.40
C ARG A 326 9.61 10.40 5.26
N SER A 327 8.71 10.18 4.30
CA SER A 327 8.15 8.86 4.05
C SER A 327 9.19 7.87 3.54
N HIS A 328 10.02 8.25 2.58
CA HIS A 328 11.07 7.37 2.07
C HIS A 328 12.20 7.18 3.09
N ARG A 329 12.47 8.18 3.94
CA ARG A 329 13.37 8.02 5.08
C ARG A 329 12.84 6.94 6.03
N LEU A 330 11.58 7.03 6.50
CA LEU A 330 11.01 5.99 7.36
C LEU A 330 11.07 4.62 6.69
N ARG A 331 10.67 4.52 5.41
CA ARG A 331 10.71 3.27 4.63
C ARG A 331 12.12 2.67 4.59
N ALA A 332 13.14 3.47 4.30
CA ALA A 332 14.54 3.03 4.29
C ALA A 332 14.98 2.41 5.63
N HIS A 333 14.39 2.87 6.75
CA HIS A 333 14.71 2.44 8.11
C HIS A 333 13.81 1.31 8.63
N VAL A 334 12.84 0.85 7.84
CA VAL A 334 12.04 -0.34 8.14
C VAL A 334 12.17 -1.44 7.08
N ILE A 335 13.09 -1.26 6.14
CA ILE A 335 13.47 -2.26 5.13
C ILE A 335 14.86 -2.79 5.47
N LEU A 336 14.91 -4.05 5.89
CA LEU A 336 16.13 -4.73 6.31
C LEU A 336 16.66 -5.60 5.16
N PRO A 337 17.93 -5.41 4.75
CA PRO A 337 18.58 -6.24 3.74
C PRO A 337 18.97 -7.58 4.32
N GLU A 338 18.80 -8.66 3.57
CA GLU A 338 19.14 -10.00 4.03
C GLU A 338 20.55 -10.42 3.54
N PRO A 339 21.27 -11.29 4.27
CA PRO A 339 22.63 -11.74 3.91
C PRO A 339 22.75 -12.41 2.53
N ASP A 340 21.63 -12.85 1.94
CA ASP A 340 21.61 -13.41 0.59
C ASP A 340 21.82 -12.37 -0.52
N GLY A 341 21.83 -11.06 -0.18
CA GLY A 341 22.02 -9.94 -1.10
C GLY A 341 20.89 -9.74 -2.12
N LYS A 342 19.79 -10.48 -1.99
CA LYS A 342 18.67 -10.52 -2.95
C LYS A 342 17.36 -10.12 -2.32
N THR A 343 17.14 -10.53 -1.08
CA THR A 343 15.88 -10.32 -0.39
C THR A 343 15.97 -9.14 0.59
N GLN A 344 14.83 -8.49 0.76
CA GLN A 344 14.63 -7.44 1.74
C GLN A 344 13.33 -7.76 2.47
N VAL A 345 13.33 -7.61 3.78
CA VAL A 345 12.17 -7.87 4.63
C VAL A 345 12.00 -6.75 5.64
N GLY A 346 10.81 -6.59 6.18
CA GLY A 346 10.56 -5.61 7.23
C GLY A 346 9.45 -6.06 8.18
N PRO A 347 9.27 -5.36 9.30
CA PRO A 347 8.09 -5.58 10.13
C PRO A 347 6.80 -5.18 9.40
N SER A 348 5.71 -5.89 9.66
CA SER A 348 4.37 -5.58 9.15
C SER A 348 3.27 -5.64 10.20
N HIS A 349 3.54 -6.07 11.43
CA HIS A 349 2.51 -6.18 12.47
C HIS A 349 1.72 -4.89 12.74
N PHE A 350 2.32 -3.71 12.57
CA PHE A 350 1.67 -2.41 12.79
C PHE A 350 0.76 -1.95 11.66
N GLN A 351 0.86 -2.57 10.46
CA GLN A 351 0.09 -2.21 9.29
C GLN A 351 -1.40 -2.24 9.63
N THR A 352 -2.22 -1.26 9.23
CA THR A 352 -3.65 -1.25 9.57
C THR A 352 -4.45 -2.28 8.79
N ARG A 353 -4.09 -2.55 7.53
CA ARG A 353 -4.85 -3.47 6.68
C ARG A 353 -4.02 -4.53 5.99
N TYR A 354 -2.83 -4.17 5.53
CA TYR A 354 -1.99 -5.04 4.70
C TYR A 354 -1.10 -5.98 5.52
N SER A 355 -0.80 -7.17 5.01
CA SER A 355 0.11 -8.12 5.69
C SER A 355 1.58 -7.97 5.28
N ALA A 356 1.83 -7.33 4.14
CA ALA A 356 3.18 -7.12 3.63
C ALA A 356 3.91 -5.97 4.35
N ASP A 357 5.24 -6.04 4.32
CA ASP A 357 6.11 -4.97 4.83
C ASP A 357 6.29 -3.86 3.79
N ALA A 358 7.03 -2.81 4.17
CA ALA A 358 7.29 -1.67 3.30
C ALA A 358 8.02 -2.07 2.00
N SER A 359 8.83 -3.13 1.97
CA SER A 359 9.55 -3.54 0.76
C SER A 359 8.65 -4.21 -0.29
N ARG A 360 7.50 -4.74 0.13
CA ARG A 360 6.57 -5.53 -0.69
C ARG A 360 5.21 -4.85 -0.81
N ASP A 361 5.25 -3.57 -1.13
CA ASP A 361 4.04 -2.78 -1.35
C ASP A 361 3.36 -3.16 -2.70
N GLN A 362 2.03 -3.16 -2.74
CA GLN A 362 1.25 -3.59 -3.91
C GLN A 362 1.42 -2.66 -5.13
N TRP A 363 2.04 -1.51 -4.94
CA TRP A 363 2.05 -0.36 -5.85
C TRP A 363 3.45 0.03 -6.32
N GLU A 364 4.41 -0.89 -6.17
CA GLU A 364 5.80 -0.68 -6.54
C GLU A 364 5.97 -0.68 -8.07
N TRP A 365 5.11 -1.41 -8.80
CA TRP A 365 5.04 -1.50 -10.27
C TRP A 365 6.39 -1.78 -10.94
N GLY A 366 7.12 -2.80 -10.48
CA GLY A 366 8.38 -3.20 -11.11
C GLY A 366 9.48 -2.15 -10.91
N SER A 367 9.62 -1.67 -9.68
CA SER A 367 10.48 -0.59 -9.20
C SER A 367 10.12 0.83 -9.65
N TYR A 368 9.12 1.01 -10.51
CA TYR A 368 8.73 2.33 -11.02
C TYR A 368 8.42 3.36 -9.92
N ARG A 369 7.65 3.00 -8.88
CA ARG A 369 7.31 3.95 -7.78
C ARG A 369 8.57 4.47 -7.10
N ASN A 370 9.52 3.58 -6.81
CA ASN A 370 10.79 3.94 -6.17
C ASN A 370 11.67 4.78 -7.12
N ALA A 371 11.70 4.44 -8.41
CA ALA A 371 12.43 5.21 -9.42
C ALA A 371 11.89 6.64 -9.55
N ALA A 372 10.56 6.81 -9.51
CA ALA A 372 9.94 8.12 -9.53
C ALA A 372 10.15 8.89 -8.21
N ALA A 373 10.14 8.20 -7.06
CA ALA A 373 10.46 8.83 -5.77
C ALA A 373 11.91 9.29 -5.69
N ALA A 374 12.84 8.57 -6.33
CA ALA A 374 14.25 8.97 -6.43
C ALA A 374 14.47 10.24 -7.27
N LEU A 375 13.46 10.71 -8.02
CA LEU A 375 13.47 12.02 -8.67
C LEU A 375 13.13 13.17 -7.70
N VAL A 376 12.57 12.85 -6.53
CA VAL A 376 12.15 13.81 -5.50
C VAL A 376 13.12 13.81 -4.32
N THR A 377 13.58 12.64 -3.90
CA THR A 377 14.38 12.48 -2.68
C THR A 377 15.45 11.41 -2.80
N ASP A 378 16.64 11.71 -2.26
CA ASP A 378 17.74 10.76 -2.21
C ASP A 378 17.48 9.57 -1.28
N GLU A 379 16.53 9.65 -0.36
CA GLU A 379 16.19 8.53 0.53
C GLU A 379 15.67 7.30 -0.25
N ALA A 380 15.15 7.50 -1.46
CA ALA A 380 14.65 6.43 -2.32
C ALA A 380 15.75 5.80 -3.22
N VAL A 381 16.93 6.42 -3.35
CA VAL A 381 17.91 6.03 -4.39
C VAL A 381 18.46 4.61 -4.21
N HIS A 382 18.61 4.14 -2.96
CA HIS A 382 19.04 2.78 -2.65
C HIS A 382 18.04 1.68 -3.06
N LEU A 383 16.77 2.04 -3.32
CA LEU A 383 15.73 1.12 -3.77
C LEU A 383 15.70 0.97 -5.30
N THR A 384 16.63 1.64 -5.99
CA THR A 384 16.64 1.75 -7.45
C THR A 384 18.06 1.56 -7.98
N LYS A 385 18.16 1.11 -9.22
CA LYS A 385 19.43 0.97 -9.93
C LYS A 385 19.49 2.00 -11.04
N LEU A 386 20.66 2.59 -11.27
CA LEU A 386 20.89 3.36 -12.48
C LEU A 386 20.94 2.36 -13.66
N PRO A 387 20.07 2.50 -14.67
CA PRO A 387 20.11 1.64 -15.85
C PRO A 387 21.39 1.85 -16.66
N ALA A 388 21.83 0.80 -17.34
CA ALA A 388 22.97 0.92 -18.23
C ALA A 388 22.63 1.81 -19.44
N PRO A 389 23.61 2.54 -20.04
CA PRO A 389 23.35 3.37 -21.22
C PRO A 389 22.65 2.65 -22.37
N ALA A 390 23.02 1.38 -22.63
CA ALA A 390 22.37 0.56 -23.66
C ALA A 390 20.90 0.25 -23.35
N GLU A 391 20.54 0.10 -22.06
CA GLU A 391 19.15 -0.08 -21.67
C GLU A 391 18.35 1.20 -21.94
N MET A 392 18.90 2.36 -21.60
CA MET A 392 18.23 3.65 -21.81
C MET A 392 18.06 3.99 -23.30
N ALA A 393 19.10 3.77 -24.12
CA ALA A 393 19.07 4.05 -25.56
C ALA A 393 17.98 3.28 -26.34
N GLY A 394 17.55 2.12 -25.82
CA GLY A 394 16.49 1.30 -26.41
C GLY A 394 15.09 1.47 -25.79
N ALA A 395 14.93 2.34 -24.77
CA ALA A 395 13.73 2.36 -23.95
C ALA A 395 12.48 2.82 -24.71
N ALA A 396 12.60 3.86 -25.54
CA ALA A 396 11.49 4.37 -26.35
C ALA A 396 11.01 3.34 -27.39
N GLN A 397 11.94 2.66 -28.07
CA GLN A 397 11.67 1.62 -29.05
C GLN A 397 10.97 0.42 -28.42
N ARG A 398 11.44 -0.02 -27.24
CA ARG A 398 10.78 -1.08 -26.48
C ARG A 398 9.36 -0.68 -26.10
N ARG A 399 9.15 0.57 -25.67
CA ARG A 399 7.82 1.06 -25.35
C ARG A 399 6.90 1.10 -26.57
N ALA A 400 7.39 1.58 -27.71
CA ALA A 400 6.64 1.56 -28.97
C ALA A 400 6.22 0.14 -29.38
N SER A 401 7.11 -0.84 -29.17
CA SER A 401 6.81 -2.26 -29.43
C SER A 401 5.73 -2.80 -28.48
N VAL A 402 5.77 -2.44 -27.19
CA VAL A 402 4.72 -2.78 -26.22
C VAL A 402 3.39 -2.16 -26.64
N PHE A 403 3.38 -0.90 -27.04
CA PHE A 403 2.20 -0.21 -27.57
C PHE A 403 1.63 -0.84 -28.84
N GLN A 404 2.48 -1.31 -29.75
CA GLN A 404 2.03 -2.07 -30.91
C GLN A 404 1.38 -3.40 -30.50
N ALA A 405 2.00 -4.13 -29.57
CA ALA A 405 1.45 -5.38 -29.06
C ALA A 405 0.08 -5.14 -28.39
N GLN A 406 -0.01 -4.09 -27.60
CA GLN A 406 -1.24 -3.61 -26.97
C GLN A 406 -2.35 -3.33 -27.98
N ILE A 407 -2.07 -2.58 -29.05
CA ILE A 407 -3.06 -2.31 -30.11
C ILE A 407 -3.48 -3.59 -30.85
N ASN A 408 -2.61 -4.60 -30.94
CA ASN A 408 -2.97 -5.87 -31.57
C ASN A 408 -3.88 -6.75 -30.68
N GLU A 409 -4.11 -6.37 -29.42
CA GLU A 409 -4.90 -7.12 -28.45
C GLU A 409 -6.19 -6.37 -28.04
N ASN A 410 -7.33 -6.73 -28.63
CA ASN A 410 -8.62 -6.30 -28.13
C ASN A 410 -9.04 -7.10 -26.88
N ALA A 411 -10.12 -6.67 -26.20
CA ALA A 411 -10.67 -7.39 -25.06
C ALA A 411 -11.10 -8.82 -25.42
N TYR A 412 -11.05 -9.74 -24.45
CA TYR A 412 -11.50 -11.12 -24.66
C TYR A 412 -13.02 -11.22 -24.79
N LYS A 413 -13.47 -12.20 -25.58
CA LYS A 413 -14.89 -12.53 -25.68
C LYS A 413 -15.39 -13.04 -24.31
N PRO A 414 -16.50 -12.49 -23.74
CA PRO A 414 -16.95 -12.83 -22.39
C PRO A 414 -17.18 -14.33 -22.12
N MET A 415 -17.52 -15.12 -23.15
CA MET A 415 -17.74 -16.57 -23.06
C MET A 415 -17.11 -17.33 -24.23
N GLY A 416 -16.01 -16.82 -24.81
CA GLY A 416 -15.42 -17.40 -26.01
C GLY A 416 -13.90 -17.45 -25.97
N ALA A 417 -13.32 -18.30 -26.82
CA ALA A 417 -11.89 -18.28 -27.10
C ALA A 417 -11.55 -17.07 -27.99
N GLY A 418 -10.48 -16.36 -27.65
CA GLY A 418 -9.93 -15.28 -28.46
C GLY A 418 -10.39 -13.87 -28.08
N MET A 419 -9.85 -12.91 -28.81
CA MET A 419 -10.08 -11.47 -28.66
C MET A 419 -11.23 -11.01 -29.57
N LEU A 420 -11.90 -9.92 -29.19
CA LEU A 420 -12.91 -9.27 -30.03
C LEU A 420 -12.28 -8.78 -31.33
N ARG A 421 -12.98 -8.92 -32.46
CA ARG A 421 -12.67 -8.19 -33.69
C ARG A 421 -13.04 -6.72 -33.52
N ASN A 422 -12.46 -5.83 -34.32
CA ASN A 422 -12.72 -4.39 -34.19
C ASN A 422 -14.22 -4.05 -34.34
N ASP A 423 -14.92 -4.73 -35.25
CA ASP A 423 -16.36 -4.58 -35.49
C ASP A 423 -17.24 -5.14 -34.35
N GLU A 424 -16.69 -6.02 -33.51
CA GLU A 424 -17.37 -6.62 -32.35
C GLU A 424 -17.24 -5.77 -31.07
N ILE A 425 -16.42 -4.72 -31.08
CA ILE A 425 -16.28 -3.81 -29.94
C ILE A 425 -17.57 -3.00 -29.78
N THR A 426 -18.11 -2.95 -28.57
CA THR A 426 -19.34 -2.23 -28.22
C THR A 426 -19.14 -1.28 -27.04
N SER A 427 -20.02 -0.29 -26.94
CA SER A 427 -20.13 0.57 -25.74
C SER A 427 -20.84 -0.19 -24.61
N HIS A 428 -20.67 0.28 -23.37
CA HIS A 428 -21.35 -0.27 -22.20
C HIS A 428 -22.20 0.80 -21.52
N PRO A 429 -23.32 0.46 -20.88
CA PRO A 429 -24.06 1.43 -20.09
C PRO A 429 -23.15 2.14 -19.10
N TRP A 430 -23.28 3.46 -18.99
CA TRP A 430 -22.53 4.26 -18.05
C TRP A 430 -22.91 3.86 -16.63
N GLN A 431 -21.89 3.68 -15.78
CA GLN A 431 -22.05 3.45 -14.36
C GLN A 431 -20.90 4.15 -13.64
N PHE A 432 -21.21 4.84 -12.55
CA PHE A 432 -20.15 5.34 -11.68
C PHE A 432 -19.42 4.20 -11.00
N ARG A 433 -18.10 4.26 -11.07
CA ARG A 433 -17.15 3.44 -10.32
C ARG A 433 -16.00 4.36 -9.88
N MET A 434 -15.46 4.13 -8.69
CA MET A 434 -14.35 4.91 -8.13
C MET A 434 -13.18 5.05 -9.12
N PHE A 435 -12.82 3.97 -9.81
CA PHE A 435 -11.81 3.99 -10.86
C PHE A 435 -12.46 3.69 -12.21
N GLN A 436 -12.60 4.74 -13.03
CA GLN A 436 -13.26 4.65 -14.33
C GLN A 436 -12.48 3.85 -15.36
N SER A 437 -11.19 3.63 -15.17
CA SER A 437 -10.38 2.74 -16.01
C SER A 437 -10.15 1.38 -15.33
N TYR A 438 -10.11 0.31 -16.13
CA TYR A 438 -9.59 -0.98 -15.67
C TYR A 438 -8.06 -0.94 -15.49
N ASN A 439 -7.41 0.17 -15.87
CA ASN A 439 -6.00 0.50 -15.64
C ASN A 439 -5.69 0.84 -14.17
N PHE A 440 -6.45 0.24 -13.26
CA PHE A 440 -6.47 0.52 -11.83
C PHE A 440 -5.04 0.58 -11.26
N PRO A 441 -4.63 1.71 -10.69
CA PRO A 441 -5.02 3.07 -11.04
C PRO A 441 -3.81 3.97 -11.32
N ALA A 442 -2.72 3.35 -11.75
CA ALA A 442 -1.61 4.02 -12.40
C ALA A 442 -2.04 4.42 -13.82
N MET A 443 -2.88 5.45 -13.95
CA MET A 443 -3.47 5.83 -15.23
C MET A 443 -2.44 6.41 -16.21
N VAL A 444 -1.34 6.96 -15.67
CA VAL A 444 -0.28 7.67 -16.41
C VAL A 444 1.09 7.32 -15.81
N ASN A 445 2.15 7.60 -16.57
CA ASN A 445 3.54 7.48 -16.08
C ASN A 445 4.03 8.86 -15.61
N TYR A 446 3.69 9.22 -14.38
CA TYR A 446 4.02 10.54 -13.82
C TYR A 446 5.52 10.84 -13.69
N GLY A 447 6.38 9.84 -13.53
CA GLY A 447 7.84 10.00 -13.51
C GLY A 447 8.37 10.40 -14.88
N PHE A 448 7.75 9.92 -15.96
CA PHE A 448 7.98 10.40 -17.32
C PHE A 448 7.35 11.78 -17.55
N ASP A 449 6.09 12.00 -17.15
CA ASP A 449 5.36 13.24 -17.45
C ASP A 449 5.97 14.46 -16.73
N HIS A 450 6.36 14.29 -15.46
CA HIS A 450 6.89 15.34 -14.58
C HIS A 450 8.38 15.19 -14.28
N TYR A 451 9.11 14.60 -15.22
CA TYR A 451 10.54 14.36 -15.10
C TYR A 451 11.33 15.67 -14.86
N PRO A 452 12.09 15.81 -13.75
CA PRO A 452 12.90 16.98 -13.49
C PRO A 452 14.22 16.92 -14.27
N VAL A 453 14.55 17.99 -15.00
CA VAL A 453 15.83 18.13 -15.70
C VAL A 453 16.98 18.15 -14.69
N GLY A 454 18.03 17.40 -14.97
CA GLY A 454 19.20 17.17 -14.12
C GLY A 454 19.12 15.89 -13.28
N ALA A 455 18.02 15.13 -13.34
CA ALA A 455 17.83 13.96 -12.48
C ALA A 455 18.78 12.81 -12.85
N TYR A 456 19.05 12.58 -14.14
CA TYR A 456 20.05 11.59 -14.52
C TYR A 456 21.45 12.04 -14.10
N ALA A 457 21.81 13.31 -14.34
CA ALA A 457 23.10 13.85 -13.94
C ALA A 457 23.35 13.69 -12.43
N HIS A 458 22.37 14.04 -11.59
CA HIS A 458 22.43 13.83 -10.15
C HIS A 458 22.61 12.36 -9.77
N ARG A 459 21.83 11.45 -10.38
CA ARG A 459 21.99 10.02 -10.12
C ARG A 459 23.36 9.51 -10.55
N ALA A 460 23.87 9.93 -11.71
CA ALA A 460 25.19 9.54 -12.20
C ALA A 460 26.31 10.06 -11.28
N GLU A 461 26.16 11.27 -10.73
CA GLU A 461 27.10 11.82 -9.74
C GLU A 461 27.13 10.98 -8.46
N LEU A 462 25.98 10.54 -7.95
CA LEU A 462 25.92 9.64 -6.80
C LEU A 462 26.67 8.32 -7.06
N GLU A 463 26.48 7.73 -8.24
CA GLU A 463 27.17 6.49 -8.68
C GLU A 463 28.68 6.70 -8.81
N GLN A 464 29.10 7.79 -9.48
CA GLN A 464 30.51 8.12 -9.66
C GLN A 464 31.22 8.32 -8.31
N LYS A 465 30.55 8.96 -7.35
CA LYS A 465 31.06 9.18 -6.00
C LYS A 465 30.94 7.96 -5.09
N ASN A 466 30.35 6.86 -5.56
CA ASN A 466 30.02 5.68 -4.74
C ASN A 466 29.29 6.09 -3.45
N SER A 467 28.30 6.98 -3.60
CA SER A 467 27.62 7.60 -2.47
C SER A 467 27.03 6.55 -1.52
N PRO A 468 27.18 6.68 -0.18
CA PRO A 468 26.52 5.80 0.79
C PRO A 468 25.00 5.73 0.62
N LEU A 469 24.39 6.76 0.02
CA LEU A 469 22.96 6.84 -0.26
C LEU A 469 22.48 5.74 -1.21
N LEU A 470 23.36 5.16 -2.03
CA LEU A 470 23.06 4.03 -2.92
C LEU A 470 22.85 2.72 -2.15
N LYS A 471 23.19 2.68 -0.86
CA LYS A 471 23.04 1.52 0.01
C LYS A 471 21.89 1.75 0.99
N SER A 472 21.23 0.66 1.38
CA SER A 472 20.33 0.64 2.54
C SER A 472 21.06 1.23 3.76
N PRO A 473 20.39 2.03 4.62
CA PRO A 473 21.00 2.56 5.84
C PRO A 473 21.70 1.50 6.70
N PHE A 474 21.21 0.25 6.67
CA PHE A 474 21.78 -0.87 7.43
C PHE A 474 23.09 -1.42 6.84
N LEU A 475 23.40 -1.13 5.58
CA LEU A 475 24.63 -1.52 4.87
C LEU A 475 25.65 -0.37 4.75
N ARG A 476 25.35 0.80 5.33
CA ARG A 476 26.28 1.93 5.42
C ARG A 476 27.22 1.71 6.61
N ASP A 477 28.39 2.35 6.57
CA ASP A 477 29.34 2.36 7.69
C ASP A 477 28.93 3.33 8.82
N GLU A 478 27.63 3.63 8.92
CA GLU A 478 27.05 4.55 9.89
C GLU A 478 26.56 3.81 11.13
N THR A 479 26.77 4.40 12.30
CA THR A 479 26.09 4.03 13.55
C THR A 479 25.05 5.10 13.85
N PHE A 480 23.81 4.69 14.07
CA PHE A 480 22.73 5.63 14.40
C PHE A 480 21.70 5.01 15.36
N VAL A 481 21.05 5.86 16.15
CA VAL A 481 19.74 5.61 16.77
C VAL A 481 18.85 6.81 16.41
N ARG A 482 17.77 6.56 15.68
CA ARG A 482 16.89 7.58 15.11
C ARG A 482 15.48 7.41 15.65
N ASP A 483 14.90 8.51 16.14
CA ASP A 483 13.50 8.59 16.52
C ASP A 483 12.67 9.18 15.38
N PHE A 484 11.56 8.52 15.06
CA PHE A 484 10.61 8.93 14.03
C PHE A 484 9.32 9.40 14.70
N GLY A 485 9.41 10.52 15.40
CA GLY A 485 8.28 11.15 16.07
C GLY A 485 7.62 10.23 17.10
N GLN A 486 8.41 9.46 17.85
CA GLN A 486 7.95 8.50 18.86
C GLN A 486 7.07 7.35 18.35
N ALA A 487 6.82 7.25 17.04
CA ALA A 487 6.15 6.09 16.45
C ALA A 487 7.14 4.94 16.26
N PHE A 488 8.37 5.26 15.83
CA PHE A 488 9.46 4.31 15.69
C PHE A 488 10.74 4.82 16.30
N THR A 489 11.52 3.90 16.86
CA THR A 489 12.93 4.12 17.12
C THR A 489 13.72 3.04 16.38
N VAL A 490 14.65 3.46 15.53
CA VAL A 490 15.46 2.55 14.70
C VAL A 490 16.92 2.73 15.06
N ALA A 491 17.57 1.63 15.42
CA ALA A 491 18.99 1.59 15.71
C ALA A 491 19.74 0.76 14.68
N ARG A 492 20.89 1.25 14.23
CA ARG A 492 21.93 0.50 13.55
C ARG A 492 23.23 0.75 14.29
N LEU A 493 23.74 -0.27 14.96
CA LEU A 493 25.04 -0.28 15.65
C LEU A 493 25.92 -1.31 14.96
N LYS A 494 27.24 -1.23 15.07
CA LYS A 494 28.15 -2.13 14.35
C LYS A 494 27.72 -3.62 14.36
N PRO A 495 27.38 -4.23 15.52
CA PRO A 495 27.04 -5.65 15.57
C PRO A 495 25.57 -5.98 15.22
N TYR A 496 24.62 -5.05 15.35
CA TYR A 496 23.19 -5.33 15.14
C TYR A 496 22.36 -4.12 14.71
N ALA A 497 21.11 -4.38 14.33
CA ALA A 497 20.08 -3.36 14.17
C ALA A 497 18.80 -3.78 14.90
N ALA A 498 18.05 -2.80 15.38
CA ALA A 498 16.77 -3.02 16.05
C ALA A 498 15.74 -1.98 15.62
N ILE A 499 14.49 -2.40 15.49
CA ILE A 499 13.35 -1.53 15.20
C ILE A 499 12.35 -1.68 16.34
N VAL A 500 12.03 -0.58 17.02
CA VAL A 500 10.98 -0.51 18.03
C VAL A 500 9.81 0.25 17.43
N HIS A 501 8.61 -0.34 17.49
CA HIS A 501 7.35 0.35 17.18
C HIS A 501 6.63 0.70 18.47
N SER A 502 6.60 1.98 18.79
CA SER A 502 5.95 2.57 19.97
C SER A 502 4.70 3.37 19.61
N GLY A 503 4.38 3.49 18.32
CA GLY A 503 3.23 4.22 17.82
C GLY A 503 1.88 3.63 18.20
N ALA A 504 0.85 4.45 17.96
CA ALA A 504 -0.54 4.07 18.10
C ALA A 504 -0.94 2.98 17.08
N VAL A 505 -2.00 2.24 17.39
CA VAL A 505 -2.72 1.41 16.43
C VAL A 505 -4.08 2.00 16.14
N ALA A 506 -4.61 1.65 14.98
CA ALA A 506 -5.88 2.18 14.54
C ALA A 506 -7.04 1.72 15.43
N GLU A 507 -7.93 2.67 15.71
CA GLU A 507 -9.14 2.42 16.49
C GLU A 507 -10.11 1.60 15.61
N PRO A 508 -10.63 0.45 16.09
CA PRO A 508 -11.54 -0.39 15.30
C PRO A 508 -12.94 0.24 15.11
N GLN A 509 -13.28 1.27 15.88
CA GLN A 509 -14.54 2.01 15.78
C GLN A 509 -14.26 3.48 15.47
N LEU A 510 -15.14 4.13 14.69
CA LEU A 510 -15.92 5.32 15.12
C LEU A 510 -16.60 6.06 13.95
N ALA A 511 -17.71 6.72 14.30
CA ALA A 511 -18.62 7.59 13.51
C ALA A 511 -19.51 6.91 12.45
N ALA A 512 -20.78 7.33 12.39
CA ALA A 512 -21.76 6.87 11.41
C ALA A 512 -21.28 7.17 9.97
N GLY A 513 -21.37 6.18 9.08
CA GLY A 513 -21.08 6.35 7.65
C GLY A 513 -19.71 5.85 7.16
N ARG A 514 -18.84 5.36 8.05
CA ARG A 514 -17.53 4.79 7.69
C ARG A 514 -17.62 3.31 7.33
N THR A 515 -16.79 2.85 6.39
CA THR A 515 -16.75 1.43 6.00
C THR A 515 -16.08 0.61 7.10
N MET A 516 -16.74 -0.42 7.61
CA MET A 516 -16.17 -1.30 8.63
C MET A 516 -15.47 -2.49 7.96
N PHE A 517 -14.19 -2.70 8.25
CA PHE A 517 -13.52 -3.98 8.03
C PHE A 517 -13.64 -4.84 9.30
N PRO A 518 -13.79 -6.16 9.16
CA PRO A 518 -13.85 -7.05 10.31
C PRO A 518 -12.48 -7.17 10.98
N GLY A 519 -12.47 -7.12 12.32
CA GLY A 519 -11.31 -7.37 13.15
C GLY A 519 -10.41 -6.15 13.41
N PHE A 520 -9.15 -6.46 13.71
CA PHE A 520 -8.19 -5.51 14.26
C PHE A 520 -7.37 -4.79 13.18
N TYR A 521 -7.17 -3.48 13.36
CA TYR A 521 -6.26 -2.69 12.53
C TYR A 521 -4.87 -2.61 13.18
N GLY A 522 -4.00 -3.53 12.81
CA GLY A 522 -2.59 -3.59 13.25
C GLY A 522 -2.38 -4.00 14.71
N PHE A 523 -1.12 -4.09 15.12
CA PHE A 523 -0.67 -4.41 16.47
C PHE A 523 0.35 -3.37 16.97
N GLY A 524 0.24 -2.99 18.24
CA GLY A 524 1.03 -1.91 18.85
C GLY A 524 1.35 -2.14 20.33
N GLY A 525 1.40 -1.08 21.13
CA GLY A 525 1.69 -1.17 22.57
C GLY A 525 3.17 -1.30 22.93
N GLY A 526 4.09 -0.83 22.08
CA GLY A 526 5.53 -0.85 22.35
C GLY A 526 6.17 -2.20 22.07
N GLN A 527 6.40 -2.49 20.80
CA GLN A 527 6.90 -3.78 20.34
C GLN A 527 8.34 -3.69 19.84
N LEU A 528 9.11 -4.76 20.06
CA LEU A 528 10.32 -5.01 19.27
C LEU A 528 9.85 -5.53 17.91
N SER A 529 9.86 -4.65 16.93
CA SER A 529 9.40 -4.94 15.58
C SER A 529 10.40 -5.78 14.80
N ALA A 530 11.70 -5.56 15.00
CA ALA A 530 12.73 -6.36 14.37
C ALA A 530 14.03 -6.38 15.17
N PHE A 531 14.78 -7.48 15.06
CA PHE A 531 16.19 -7.56 15.42
C PHE A 531 16.97 -8.24 14.29
N TRP A 532 18.06 -7.62 13.87
CA TRP A 532 18.81 -7.98 12.67
C TRP A 532 20.31 -7.91 12.94
N THR A 533 21.08 -8.80 12.30
CA THR A 533 22.55 -8.68 12.27
C THR A 533 23.05 -8.89 10.84
N PRO A 534 24.26 -8.40 10.50
CA PRO A 534 24.85 -8.69 9.19
C PRO A 534 24.99 -10.19 8.87
N ALA A 535 25.23 -11.04 9.89
CA ALA A 535 25.47 -12.46 9.70
C ALA A 535 24.19 -13.32 9.67
N THR A 536 23.14 -12.88 10.38
CA THR A 536 21.87 -13.61 10.51
C THR A 536 20.73 -13.06 9.65
N GLY A 537 20.87 -11.84 9.13
CA GLY A 537 19.69 -11.10 8.67
C GLY A 537 18.70 -10.88 9.81
N SER A 538 17.42 -10.77 9.46
CA SER A 538 16.34 -10.64 10.43
C SER A 538 16.11 -11.97 11.17
N VAL A 539 16.12 -11.95 12.51
CA VAL A 539 15.84 -13.16 13.35
C VAL A 539 14.63 -12.99 14.25
N LEU A 540 14.34 -11.75 14.65
CA LEU A 540 13.06 -11.37 15.24
C LEU A 540 12.37 -10.44 14.25
N LEU A 541 11.10 -10.71 13.91
CA LEU A 541 10.35 -9.89 12.96
C LEU A 541 8.85 -9.93 13.25
N GLY A 542 8.29 -8.79 13.61
CA GLY A 542 6.87 -8.65 13.88
C GLY A 542 6.05 -8.63 12.59
N ARG A 543 5.15 -9.60 12.40
CA ARG A 543 4.26 -9.74 11.23
C ARG A 543 2.78 -9.74 11.61
N ARG A 544 1.90 -9.64 10.62
CA ARG A 544 0.46 -9.89 10.77
C ARG A 544 -0.12 -10.55 9.52
N GLY A 545 -1.34 -11.10 9.63
CA GLY A 545 -2.06 -11.73 8.52
C GLY A 545 -2.80 -10.74 7.61
N GLY A 546 -3.09 -9.54 8.12
CA GLY A 546 -3.82 -8.50 7.37
C GLY A 546 -5.34 -8.72 7.40
N LEU A 547 -6.06 -7.98 6.56
CA LEU A 547 -7.52 -8.05 6.47
C LEU A 547 -8.01 -7.82 5.04
N THR A 548 -9.18 -8.37 4.73
CA THR A 548 -9.98 -8.04 3.55
C THR A 548 -11.29 -7.40 3.98
N ARG A 549 -12.10 -6.97 3.02
CA ARG A 549 -13.45 -6.46 3.29
C ARG A 549 -14.33 -7.44 4.08
N GLU A 550 -14.09 -8.73 3.95
CA GLU A 550 -14.98 -9.78 4.45
C GLU A 550 -14.41 -10.53 5.67
N LYS A 551 -13.09 -10.48 5.89
CA LYS A 551 -12.47 -11.22 7.01
C LYS A 551 -11.17 -10.58 7.50
N SER A 552 -10.91 -10.78 8.79
CA SER A 552 -9.58 -10.64 9.39
C SER A 552 -8.83 -11.97 9.23
N PHE A 553 -7.51 -11.90 9.01
CA PHE A 553 -6.63 -13.07 9.13
C PHE A 553 -5.92 -13.12 10.50
N ASP A 554 -6.18 -12.14 11.36
CA ASP A 554 -5.64 -12.05 12.72
C ASP A 554 -6.73 -12.45 13.73
N ASN A 555 -7.04 -13.75 13.79
CA ASN A 555 -8.10 -14.29 14.68
C ASN A 555 -7.65 -14.25 16.14
N LEU A 556 -8.52 -13.78 17.04
CA LEU A 556 -8.19 -13.61 18.46
C LEU A 556 -7.81 -14.94 19.13
N GLU A 557 -8.44 -16.04 18.73
CA GLU A 557 -8.19 -17.39 19.21
C GLU A 557 -6.75 -17.87 18.89
N GLU A 558 -6.13 -17.29 17.86
CA GLU A 558 -4.78 -17.59 17.39
C GLU A 558 -3.72 -16.69 18.03
N TRP A 559 -4.04 -15.95 19.10
CA TRP A 559 -3.14 -14.98 19.73
C TRP A 559 -1.75 -15.52 20.09
N ARG A 560 -1.63 -16.83 20.37
CA ARG A 560 -0.33 -17.49 20.66
C ARG A 560 0.57 -17.59 19.44
N GLN A 561 -0.01 -17.55 18.24
CA GLN A 561 0.68 -17.67 16.96
C GLN A 561 0.94 -16.31 16.31
N TRP A 562 0.25 -15.25 16.72
CA TRP A 562 0.50 -13.91 16.21
C TRP A 562 1.97 -13.56 16.38
N PRO A 563 2.72 -13.33 15.29
CA PRO A 563 4.15 -13.08 15.36
C PRO A 563 4.40 -11.63 15.75
N ILE A 564 4.11 -11.29 17.00
CA ILE A 564 4.18 -9.94 17.56
C ILE A 564 4.88 -9.96 18.91
N HIS A 565 5.56 -8.86 19.26
CA HIS A 565 6.18 -8.74 20.58
C HIS A 565 5.21 -8.08 21.57
N ALA A 566 4.43 -8.90 22.28
CA ALA A 566 3.38 -8.42 23.17
C ALA A 566 3.28 -9.26 24.45
N VAL A 567 2.59 -8.72 25.46
CA VAL A 567 2.10 -9.51 26.59
C VAL A 567 0.66 -9.88 26.31
N SER A 568 0.37 -11.18 26.31
CA SER A 568 -0.96 -11.71 26.04
C SER A 568 -1.28 -12.84 27.00
N GLY A 569 -2.56 -13.09 27.23
CA GLY A 569 -2.95 -14.14 28.16
C GLY A 569 -4.42 -14.49 28.13
N VAL A 570 -4.76 -15.45 28.98
CA VAL A 570 -6.11 -15.99 29.14
C VAL A 570 -6.46 -16.00 30.63
N ARG A 571 -7.68 -15.55 30.93
CA ARG A 571 -8.28 -15.63 32.26
C ARG A 571 -8.89 -17.00 32.53
N ALA A 572 -9.23 -17.27 33.80
CA ALA A 572 -9.92 -18.51 34.21
C ALA A 572 -11.25 -18.77 33.48
N ASN A 573 -11.91 -17.73 32.97
CA ASN A 573 -13.14 -17.83 32.18
C ASN A 573 -12.90 -17.96 30.66
N GLY A 574 -11.66 -18.16 30.21
CA GLY A 574 -11.29 -18.31 28.80
C GLY A 574 -11.18 -17.01 28.00
N LYS A 575 -11.41 -15.84 28.62
CA LYS A 575 -11.29 -14.54 27.93
C LYS A 575 -9.83 -14.16 27.70
N ILE A 576 -9.56 -13.61 26.52
CA ILE A 576 -8.22 -13.26 26.05
C ILE A 576 -7.98 -11.77 26.26
N PHE A 577 -6.78 -11.40 26.70
CA PHE A 577 -6.32 -10.02 26.81
C PHE A 577 -4.92 -9.87 26.17
N THR A 578 -4.58 -8.66 25.74
CA THR A 578 -3.26 -8.40 25.12
C THR A 578 -2.84 -6.93 25.16
N SER A 579 -1.56 -6.67 25.41
CA SER A 579 -0.96 -5.33 25.29
C SER A 579 -0.83 -4.88 23.83
N ALA A 580 -0.97 -5.78 22.85
CA ALA A 580 -0.89 -5.47 21.42
C ALA A 580 -1.97 -4.49 20.93
N ARG A 581 -2.95 -4.17 21.79
CA ARG A 581 -4.13 -3.35 21.48
C ARG A 581 -4.21 -2.08 22.34
N ILE A 582 -3.12 -1.68 22.99
CA ILE A 582 -3.01 -0.34 23.58
C ILE A 582 -3.04 0.68 22.45
N LEU A 583 -4.18 1.38 22.29
CA LEU A 583 -4.42 2.28 21.15
C LEU A 583 -3.52 3.52 21.20
N LYS A 584 -3.37 4.10 22.39
CA LYS A 584 -2.63 5.35 22.63
C LYS A 584 -1.63 5.11 23.76
N PRO A 585 -0.47 4.51 23.46
CA PRO A 585 0.56 4.34 24.46
C PRO A 585 1.20 5.68 24.83
N ASP A 586 1.60 5.84 26.09
CA ASP A 586 2.48 6.91 26.52
C ASP A 586 3.92 6.52 26.16
N VAL A 587 4.61 7.39 25.39
CA VAL A 587 5.95 7.10 24.88
C VAL A 587 6.93 8.16 25.36
N THR A 588 8.09 7.72 25.85
CA THR A 588 9.27 8.58 26.00
C THR A 588 10.43 7.96 25.24
N SER A 589 11.14 8.78 24.48
CA SER A 589 12.26 8.36 23.64
C SER A 589 13.42 9.31 23.89
N ASN A 590 14.51 8.80 24.45
CA ASN A 590 15.74 9.55 24.70
C ASN A 590 16.89 8.84 23.98
N VAL A 591 17.30 9.38 22.84
CA VAL A 591 18.25 8.72 21.92
C VAL A 591 19.50 9.58 21.71
N GLN A 592 20.62 8.90 21.53
CA GLN A 592 21.93 9.43 21.16
C GLN A 592 22.44 8.61 19.95
N PRO A 593 23.49 9.02 19.23
CA PRO A 593 23.93 8.31 18.03
C PRO A 593 24.24 6.81 18.23
N ASP A 594 24.72 6.39 19.40
CA ASP A 594 25.17 5.02 19.69
C ASP A 594 24.36 4.30 20.78
N ARG A 595 23.35 4.94 21.37
CA ARG A 595 22.56 4.41 22.49
C ARG A 595 21.21 5.09 22.61
N GLY A 596 20.28 4.48 23.33
CA GLY A 596 19.00 5.13 23.61
C GLY A 596 18.13 4.37 24.59
N VAL A 597 17.16 5.06 25.18
CA VAL A 597 16.13 4.47 26.03
C VAL A 597 14.77 4.85 25.50
N VAL A 598 13.96 3.85 25.18
CA VAL A 598 12.56 4.01 24.77
C VAL A 598 11.68 3.38 25.83
N ARG A 599 10.77 4.14 26.43
CA ARG A 599 9.77 3.62 27.36
C ARG A 599 8.39 3.78 26.77
N VAL A 600 7.62 2.71 26.86
CA VAL A 600 6.23 2.66 26.41
C VAL A 600 5.39 2.18 27.58
N SER A 601 4.32 2.90 27.91
CA SER A 601 3.37 2.49 28.93
C SER A 601 1.93 2.69 28.49
N GLY A 602 1.01 2.00 29.14
CA GLY A 602 -0.41 2.15 28.90
C GLY A 602 -1.23 1.11 29.65
N GLN A 603 -2.55 1.19 29.53
CA GLN A 603 -3.45 0.21 30.11
C GLN A 603 -3.83 -0.83 29.06
N ILE A 604 -3.72 -2.12 29.41
CA ILE A 604 -4.26 -3.19 28.56
C ILE A 604 -5.79 -3.02 28.48
N PRO A 605 -6.39 -2.99 27.27
CA PRO A 605 -7.82 -2.77 27.12
C PRO A 605 -8.66 -3.80 27.88
N ARG A 606 -9.70 -3.32 28.57
CA ARG A 606 -10.66 -4.19 29.27
C ARG A 606 -11.63 -4.91 28.33
N GLY A 607 -11.71 -4.46 27.08
CA GLY A 607 -12.49 -5.09 26.01
C GLY A 607 -11.68 -5.19 24.73
N LEU A 608 -11.94 -6.25 23.98
CA LEU A 608 -11.43 -6.49 22.64
C LEU A 608 -12.61 -6.67 21.69
N ASP A 609 -12.35 -6.61 20.39
CA ASP A 609 -13.36 -6.92 19.37
C ASP A 609 -13.89 -8.35 19.58
N GLY A 610 -15.20 -8.51 19.57
CA GLY A 610 -15.88 -9.76 19.96
C GLY A 610 -15.80 -10.15 21.44
N GLN A 611 -15.07 -9.42 22.30
CA GLN A 611 -14.91 -9.72 23.74
C GLN A 611 -14.93 -8.44 24.61
N PRO A 612 -16.09 -7.81 24.88
CA PRO A 612 -16.19 -6.52 25.58
C PRO A 612 -15.75 -6.54 27.06
N LYS A 613 -15.58 -7.71 27.67
CA LYS A 613 -15.10 -7.93 29.05
C LYS A 613 -13.92 -8.91 29.05
N ALA A 614 -12.86 -8.56 28.33
CA ALA A 614 -11.60 -9.29 28.35
C ALA A 614 -10.96 -9.28 29.75
N LEU A 615 -11.07 -8.17 30.49
CA LEU A 615 -10.58 -8.01 31.86
C LEU A 615 -11.67 -7.39 32.76
N ASP A 616 -11.79 -7.90 33.98
CA ASP A 616 -12.65 -7.28 35.01
C ASP A 616 -11.90 -6.15 35.70
N GLY A 617 -10.60 -6.34 35.97
CA GLY A 617 -9.72 -5.38 36.62
C GLY A 617 -8.96 -4.48 35.68
N ARG A 618 -8.02 -3.73 36.28
CA ARG A 618 -7.04 -2.90 35.60
C ARG A 618 -5.72 -3.66 35.49
N VAL A 619 -5.12 -3.64 34.31
CA VAL A 619 -3.78 -4.18 34.05
C VAL A 619 -2.95 -3.07 33.42
N ASP A 620 -2.04 -2.50 34.21
CA ASP A 620 -1.07 -1.51 33.76
C ASP A 620 0.14 -2.21 33.16
N TYR A 621 0.56 -1.74 32.00
CA TYR A 621 1.67 -2.26 31.23
C TYR A 621 2.73 -1.18 31.06
N ALA A 622 4.00 -1.55 31.21
CA ALA A 622 5.12 -0.73 30.80
C ALA A 622 6.26 -1.59 30.26
N ARG A 623 6.92 -1.12 29.20
CA ARG A 623 8.09 -1.73 28.59
C ARG A 623 9.18 -0.70 28.37
N THR A 624 10.42 -1.06 28.70
CA THR A 624 11.61 -0.26 28.45
C THR A 624 12.54 -1.02 27.51
N PHE A 625 13.00 -0.32 26.47
CA PHE A 625 14.05 -0.76 25.56
C PHE A 625 15.29 0.08 25.84
N THR A 626 16.39 -0.56 26.20
CA THR A 626 17.70 0.09 26.37
C THR A 626 18.62 -0.41 25.26
N ILE A 627 18.93 0.49 24.32
CA ILE A 627 19.80 0.26 23.16
C ILE A 627 21.23 0.62 23.58
N GLU A 628 22.15 -0.34 23.49
CA GLU A 628 23.56 -0.22 23.86
C GLU A 628 24.45 -0.69 22.71
N PRO A 629 25.73 -0.26 22.62
CA PRO A 629 26.63 -0.59 21.51
C PRO A 629 26.69 -2.08 21.11
N ASP A 630 26.54 -2.98 22.07
CA ASP A 630 26.69 -4.42 21.92
C ASP A 630 25.39 -5.21 22.11
N ALA A 631 24.32 -4.62 22.65
CA ALA A 631 23.06 -5.32 22.87
C ALA A 631 21.83 -4.42 23.00
N LEU A 632 20.66 -5.04 22.83
CA LEU A 632 19.36 -4.47 23.21
C LEU A 632 18.87 -5.15 24.49
N THR A 633 18.67 -4.38 25.56
CA THR A 633 17.97 -4.87 26.77
C THR A 633 16.50 -4.50 26.71
N VAL A 634 15.63 -5.46 27.04
CA VAL A 634 14.19 -5.24 27.17
C VAL A 634 13.76 -5.58 28.59
N GLU A 635 12.95 -4.72 29.18
CA GLU A 635 12.30 -4.94 30.46
C GLU A 635 10.81 -4.65 30.36
N THR A 636 9.98 -5.64 30.65
CA THR A 636 8.51 -5.51 30.68
C THR A 636 8.01 -5.68 32.11
N THR A 637 7.09 -4.81 32.52
CA THR A 637 6.44 -4.85 33.83
C THR A 637 4.93 -4.78 33.67
N ILE A 638 4.24 -5.59 34.48
CA ILE A 638 2.78 -5.63 34.59
C ILE A 638 2.40 -5.37 36.05
N LYS A 639 1.40 -4.52 36.26
CA LYS A 639 0.74 -4.34 37.56
C LYS A 639 -0.74 -4.56 37.40
N THR A 640 -1.36 -5.33 38.30
CA THR A 640 -2.80 -5.61 38.22
C THR A 640 -3.54 -5.12 39.46
N SER A 641 -4.84 -4.89 39.31
CA SER A 641 -5.74 -4.59 40.43
C SER A 641 -6.17 -5.83 41.23
N GLN A 642 -5.62 -7.01 40.93
CA GLN A 642 -5.92 -8.28 41.61
C GLN A 642 -7.39 -8.72 41.56
N GLN A 643 -8.14 -8.27 40.54
CA GLN A 643 -9.55 -8.66 40.33
C GLN A 643 -9.70 -9.83 39.35
N ASP A 644 -8.67 -10.11 38.56
CA ASP A 644 -8.68 -11.17 37.55
C ASP A 644 -7.82 -12.35 38.00
N THR A 645 -8.33 -13.57 37.79
CA THR A 645 -7.56 -14.80 37.87
C THR A 645 -7.05 -15.17 36.48
N PHE A 646 -5.73 -15.28 36.35
CA PHE A 646 -5.03 -15.59 35.10
C PHE A 646 -4.63 -17.05 35.05
N VAL A 647 -4.88 -17.71 33.90
CA VAL A 647 -4.44 -19.09 33.61
C VAL A 647 -3.12 -19.07 32.88
N GLU A 648 -2.97 -18.13 31.95
CA GLU A 648 -1.76 -17.95 31.16
C GLU A 648 -1.54 -16.47 30.97
N MET A 649 -0.29 -16.02 31.11
CA MET A 649 0.16 -14.69 30.76
C MET A 649 1.60 -14.83 30.28
N VAL A 650 1.84 -14.50 29.01
CA VAL A 650 3.13 -14.71 28.37
C VAL A 650 3.62 -13.44 27.70
N GLU A 651 4.94 -13.25 27.70
CA GLU A 651 5.60 -12.36 26.75
C GLU A 651 6.01 -13.16 25.50
N THR A 652 5.66 -12.64 24.33
CA THR A 652 5.94 -13.28 23.04
C THR A 652 7.17 -12.67 22.37
N LEU A 653 8.10 -13.49 21.89
CA LEU A 653 9.16 -13.09 20.96
C LEU A 653 8.89 -13.67 19.56
N PRO A 654 8.70 -12.84 18.52
CA PRO A 654 8.34 -13.32 17.19
C PRO A 654 9.59 -13.73 16.39
N VAL A 655 9.97 -15.01 16.46
CA VAL A 655 11.12 -15.52 15.70
C VAL A 655 10.73 -15.65 14.23
N PHE A 656 11.44 -14.91 13.38
CA PHE A 656 11.30 -15.01 11.94
C PHE A 656 12.02 -16.27 11.46
N LEU A 657 11.32 -17.16 10.77
CA LEU A 657 11.91 -18.38 10.24
C LEU A 657 12.55 -18.11 8.88
N ARG A 658 11.74 -17.61 7.93
CA ARG A 658 12.14 -17.21 6.57
C ARG A 658 10.95 -16.63 5.81
N ASP A 659 11.21 -16.04 4.66
CA ASP A 659 10.18 -15.90 3.63
C ASP A 659 10.13 -17.15 2.75
N ALA A 660 9.07 -17.95 2.89
CA ALA A 660 8.98 -19.27 2.27
C ALA A 660 9.01 -19.25 0.72
N GLN A 661 8.70 -18.12 0.08
CA GLN A 661 8.72 -18.00 -1.37
C GLN A 661 10.06 -17.48 -1.89
N SER A 662 10.51 -16.34 -1.39
CA SER A 662 11.74 -15.69 -1.86
C SER A 662 13.01 -16.30 -1.28
N GLN A 663 12.90 -17.00 -0.15
CA GLN A 663 14.01 -17.65 0.56
C GLN A 663 13.79 -19.16 0.68
N ALA A 664 13.20 -19.80 -0.33
CA ALA A 664 12.89 -21.24 -0.32
C ALA A 664 14.13 -22.13 -0.04
N SER A 665 15.32 -21.69 -0.48
CA SER A 665 16.59 -22.39 -0.26
C SER A 665 17.28 -22.05 1.07
N VAL A 666 16.81 -21.05 1.80
CA VAL A 666 17.38 -20.66 3.10
C VAL A 666 16.78 -21.58 4.16
N GLN A 667 17.65 -22.08 5.05
CA GLN A 667 17.22 -22.86 6.19
C GLN A 667 16.38 -21.98 7.14
N PRO A 668 15.22 -22.45 7.62
CA PRO A 668 14.49 -21.77 8.68
C PRO A 668 15.40 -21.51 9.89
N THR A 669 15.17 -20.39 10.57
CA THR A 669 15.84 -20.10 11.85
C THR A 669 15.68 -21.27 12.82
N THR A 670 16.80 -21.76 13.34
CA THR A 670 16.82 -22.78 14.39
C THR A 670 16.67 -22.10 15.75
N ILE A 671 15.85 -22.69 16.63
CA ILE A 671 15.55 -22.16 17.96
C ILE A 671 15.99 -23.18 19.01
N GLU A 672 16.88 -22.77 19.91
CA GLU A 672 17.41 -23.62 20.99
C GLU A 672 17.27 -22.92 22.34
N PHE A 673 17.03 -23.69 23.40
CA PHE A 673 16.95 -23.23 24.78
C PHE A 673 18.20 -23.67 25.55
N ARG A 674 18.77 -22.75 26.35
CA ARG A 674 19.88 -23.08 27.26
C ARG A 674 19.36 -23.51 28.62
N GLN A 675 19.39 -24.81 28.89
CA GLN A 675 18.99 -25.42 30.16
C GLN A 675 20.20 -26.09 30.81
N GLU A 676 20.45 -25.76 32.09
CA GLU A 676 21.57 -26.36 32.84
C GLU A 676 22.93 -26.24 32.12
N GLY A 677 23.12 -25.14 31.40
CA GLY A 677 24.34 -24.86 30.61
C GLY A 677 24.41 -25.53 29.24
N LYS A 678 23.41 -26.32 28.83
CA LYS A 678 23.36 -27.01 27.54
C LYS A 678 22.33 -26.40 26.61
N TRP A 679 22.64 -26.36 25.32
CA TRP A 679 21.71 -25.97 24.28
C TRP A 679 20.91 -27.19 23.81
N GLU A 680 19.58 -27.07 23.86
CA GLU A 680 18.66 -28.11 23.41
C GLU A 680 17.63 -27.52 22.44
N PRO A 681 17.13 -28.29 21.45
CA PRO A 681 16.08 -27.82 20.56
C PRO A 681 14.84 -27.35 21.33
N ALA A 682 14.33 -26.17 21.00
CA ALA A 682 13.12 -25.65 21.61
C ALA A 682 11.89 -26.49 21.19
N SER A 683 10.91 -26.61 22.09
CA SER A 683 9.67 -27.38 21.84
C SER A 683 8.41 -26.59 22.22
N ALA A 684 7.25 -27.06 21.78
CA ALA A 684 5.95 -26.49 22.17
C ALA A 684 5.55 -26.85 23.62
N SER A 685 6.34 -27.69 24.30
CA SER A 685 6.16 -28.05 25.71
C SER A 685 6.94 -27.10 26.61
N TRP A 686 6.42 -26.87 27.82
CA TRP A 686 7.08 -26.01 28.79
C TRP A 686 8.44 -26.56 29.21
N SER A 687 9.45 -25.72 29.03
CA SER A 687 10.84 -25.93 29.38
C SER A 687 11.17 -25.05 30.58
N ASN A 688 11.56 -25.65 31.71
CA ASN A 688 11.87 -24.93 32.94
C ASN A 688 13.35 -24.52 32.98
N LYS A 689 13.68 -23.56 33.85
CA LYS A 689 15.07 -23.13 34.13
C LYS A 689 15.88 -22.73 32.89
N VAL A 690 15.23 -22.22 31.86
CA VAL A 690 15.91 -21.76 30.65
C VAL A 690 16.58 -20.41 30.94
N THR A 691 17.87 -20.32 30.65
CA THR A 691 18.67 -19.11 30.92
C THR A 691 18.92 -18.26 29.68
N ALA A 692 18.78 -18.85 28.49
CA ALA A 692 18.91 -18.15 27.23
C ALA A 692 18.18 -18.86 26.09
N VAL A 693 17.90 -18.14 25.01
CA VAL A 693 17.45 -18.67 23.71
C VAL A 693 18.49 -18.34 22.66
N ARG A 694 18.89 -19.32 21.83
CA ARG A 694 19.75 -19.13 20.67
C ARG A 694 18.93 -19.21 19.40
N LEU A 695 19.11 -18.23 18.52
CA LEU A 695 18.44 -18.07 17.23
C LEU A 695 19.49 -18.11 16.12
N SER A 696 19.64 -19.26 15.47
CA SER A 696 20.68 -19.48 14.45
C SER A 696 20.09 -19.38 13.05
N ARG A 697 20.65 -18.51 12.21
CA ARG A 697 20.18 -18.27 10.85
C ARG A 697 21.32 -17.82 9.94
N PHE A 698 21.29 -18.26 8.68
CA PHE A 698 22.40 -18.06 7.73
C PHE A 698 23.75 -18.53 8.32
N THR A 699 24.64 -17.59 8.64
CA THR A 699 26.01 -17.87 9.08
C THR A 699 26.28 -17.42 10.52
N GLY A 700 25.29 -16.84 11.18
CA GLY A 700 25.44 -16.33 12.55
C GLY A 700 24.35 -16.82 13.48
N ALA A 701 24.40 -16.33 14.71
CA ALA A 701 23.38 -16.55 15.72
C ALA A 701 23.17 -15.30 16.59
N VAL A 702 22.00 -15.24 17.21
CA VAL A 702 21.63 -14.23 18.21
C VAL A 702 21.23 -14.95 19.49
N VAL A 703 21.66 -14.41 20.63
CA VAL A 703 21.33 -14.92 21.96
C VAL A 703 20.40 -13.93 22.66
N VAL A 704 19.29 -14.45 23.19
CA VAL A 704 18.40 -13.76 24.12
C VAL A 704 18.69 -14.31 25.52
N GLU A 705 19.40 -13.57 26.34
CA GLU A 705 19.80 -13.96 27.69
C GLU A 705 18.86 -13.35 28.75
N PHE A 706 18.34 -14.19 29.64
CA PHE A 706 17.41 -13.75 30.68
C PHE A 706 18.16 -13.34 31.94
N ASP A 707 17.61 -12.35 32.66
CA ASP A 707 18.12 -11.89 33.96
C ASP A 707 18.14 -12.98 35.04
N ARG A 708 17.22 -13.94 34.92
CA ARG A 708 17.12 -15.16 35.73
C ARG A 708 16.58 -16.30 34.88
N ALA A 709 16.72 -17.53 35.36
CA ALA A 709 16.13 -18.67 34.68
C ALA A 709 14.59 -18.53 34.59
N ARG A 710 14.03 -18.77 33.41
CA ARG A 710 12.60 -18.62 33.09
C ARG A 710 11.97 -19.94 32.64
N ARG A 711 10.64 -19.95 32.55
CA ARG A 711 9.85 -21.02 31.95
C ARG A 711 9.37 -20.59 30.55
N LEU A 712 9.68 -21.37 29.51
CA LEU A 712 9.37 -21.02 28.12
C LEU A 712 8.83 -22.20 27.32
N LYS A 713 8.16 -21.90 26.21
CA LYS A 713 7.80 -22.86 25.15
C LYS A 713 7.75 -22.16 23.80
N LEU A 714 7.66 -22.92 22.72
CA LEU A 714 7.26 -22.39 21.42
C LEU A 714 5.73 -22.24 21.34
N SER A 715 5.23 -21.38 20.44
CA SER A 715 3.82 -21.46 19.99
C SER A 715 3.48 -22.88 19.52
N PRO A 716 2.21 -23.29 19.49
CA PRO A 716 1.86 -24.66 19.10
C PRO A 716 2.20 -24.99 17.65
N GLN A 717 2.15 -24.00 16.76
CA GLN A 717 2.44 -24.15 15.33
C GLN A 717 3.16 -22.94 14.77
N ASP A 718 3.70 -23.10 13.56
CA ASP A 718 4.28 -22.03 12.76
C ASP A 718 3.15 -21.13 12.26
N TRP A 719 3.35 -19.83 12.41
CA TRP A 719 2.52 -18.86 11.73
C TRP A 719 3.01 -18.67 10.31
N ASN A 720 2.09 -18.67 9.34
CA ASN A 720 2.41 -18.44 7.94
C ASN A 720 1.47 -17.38 7.38
N ASP A 721 2.03 -16.35 6.73
CA ASP A 721 1.21 -15.46 5.92
C ASP A 721 0.73 -16.21 4.66
N THR A 722 -0.58 -16.38 4.57
CA THR A 722 -1.23 -17.04 3.44
C THR A 722 -1.80 -16.05 2.43
N TYR A 723 -1.77 -14.75 2.75
CA TYR A 723 -2.39 -13.71 1.95
C TYR A 723 -1.41 -13.08 0.96
N LEU A 724 -0.41 -12.31 1.42
CA LEU A 724 0.40 -11.45 0.53
C LEU A 724 1.89 -11.71 0.65
N SER A 725 2.41 -11.67 1.88
CA SER A 725 3.74 -12.19 2.12
C SER A 725 3.68 -13.70 2.27
N ARG A 726 4.83 -14.37 2.17
CA ARG A 726 4.97 -15.80 2.48
C ARG A 726 5.87 -15.96 3.69
N ALA A 727 5.83 -14.99 4.60
CA ALA A 727 6.61 -15.00 5.81
C ALA A 727 6.16 -16.15 6.73
N ALA A 728 7.12 -16.89 7.25
CA ALA A 728 6.92 -17.92 8.26
C ALA A 728 7.58 -17.48 9.57
N CYS A 729 6.87 -17.64 10.68
CA CYS A 729 7.33 -17.26 12.01
C CYS A 729 7.01 -18.35 13.04
N ARG A 730 7.79 -18.41 14.12
CA ARG A 730 7.48 -19.20 15.31
C ARG A 730 7.68 -18.34 16.54
N ASN A 731 6.74 -18.38 17.48
CA ASN A 731 6.89 -17.58 18.67
C ASN A 731 7.61 -18.35 19.77
N VAL A 732 8.48 -17.66 20.50
CA VAL A 732 8.89 -18.07 21.84
C VAL A 732 7.94 -17.40 22.83
N LEU A 733 7.35 -18.18 23.74
CA LEU A 733 6.40 -17.74 24.75
C LEU A 733 7.07 -17.84 26.13
N ILE A 734 7.28 -16.71 26.79
CA ILE A 734 7.90 -16.61 28.11
C ILE A 734 6.80 -16.52 29.17
N ASP A 735 6.72 -17.48 30.08
CA ASP A 735 5.72 -17.49 31.16
C ASP A 735 5.99 -16.33 32.16
N LEU A 736 5.01 -15.44 32.34
CA LEU A 736 5.08 -14.36 33.32
C LEU A 736 4.44 -14.75 34.67
N ILE A 737 3.70 -15.86 34.71
CA ILE A 737 3.05 -16.38 35.91
C ILE A 737 4.00 -17.30 36.67
N GLU A 738 4.67 -18.20 35.95
CA GLU A 738 5.62 -19.21 36.48
C GLU A 738 5.04 -20.07 37.62
N ASN A 739 3.72 -20.29 37.62
CA ASN A 739 3.00 -21.03 38.66
C ASN A 739 2.56 -22.44 38.20
N ASN A 740 3.34 -23.10 37.34
CA ASN A 740 3.10 -24.46 36.85
C ASN A 740 1.67 -24.68 36.30
N ASP A 741 1.21 -23.74 35.46
CA ASP A 741 -0.12 -23.73 34.82
C ASP A 741 -1.31 -23.68 35.79
N GLN A 742 -1.08 -23.34 37.07
CA GLN A 742 -2.16 -23.13 38.04
C GLN A 742 -2.70 -21.71 37.96
N PRO A 743 -4.04 -21.54 37.82
CA PRO A 743 -4.66 -20.23 37.79
C PRO A 743 -4.32 -19.42 39.05
N THR A 744 -4.00 -18.14 38.89
CA THR A 744 -3.59 -17.30 40.02
C THR A 744 -3.96 -15.83 39.85
N VAL A 745 -4.04 -15.13 40.99
CA VAL A 745 -4.21 -13.68 41.06
C VAL A 745 -2.83 -13.07 41.28
N LEU A 746 -2.40 -12.19 40.37
CA LEU A 746 -1.06 -11.60 40.40
C LEU A 746 -1.12 -10.12 40.74
N ALA A 747 -0.37 -9.65 41.73
CA ALA A 747 -0.21 -8.21 41.96
C ALA A 747 0.70 -7.56 40.90
N ASN A 748 1.79 -8.25 40.56
CA ASN A 748 2.79 -7.80 39.59
C ASN A 748 3.44 -8.99 38.87
N ALA A 749 3.96 -8.73 37.68
CA ALA A 749 4.80 -9.65 36.92
C ALA A 749 5.85 -8.87 36.12
N SER A 750 7.02 -9.45 35.88
CA SER A 750 8.07 -8.83 35.08
C SER A 750 8.99 -9.83 34.41
N VAL A 751 9.54 -9.39 33.27
CA VAL A 751 10.59 -10.10 32.54
C VAL A 751 11.63 -9.11 32.06
N ARG A 752 12.90 -9.51 32.15
CA ARG A 752 14.02 -8.74 31.60
C ARG A 752 14.97 -9.67 30.86
N TYR A 753 15.40 -9.25 29.67
CA TYR A 753 16.38 -9.99 28.87
C TYR A 753 17.23 -9.06 28.02
N ARG A 754 18.40 -9.57 27.62
CA ARG A 754 19.38 -8.92 26.76
C ARG A 754 19.48 -9.70 25.45
N ILE A 755 19.38 -9.00 24.32
CA ILE A 755 19.50 -9.56 22.97
C ILE A 755 20.80 -9.07 22.36
N GLN A 756 21.67 -10.00 21.96
CA GLN A 756 22.97 -9.68 21.38
C GLN A 756 23.39 -10.74 20.35
N PRO A 757 24.23 -10.39 19.36
CA PRO A 757 24.85 -11.39 18.49
C PRO A 757 25.71 -12.36 19.29
N GLU A 758 25.73 -13.63 18.90
CA GLU A 758 26.66 -14.62 19.44
C GLU A 758 28.04 -14.37 18.81
N ASN A 759 29.04 -14.03 19.63
CA ASN A 759 30.41 -13.74 19.19
C ASN A 759 31.23 -15.01 18.96
#